data_AF-A0AAV6SBF1-F1
#
_entry.id   AF-A0AAV6SBF1-F1
#
_cell.length_a   1.000
_cell.length_b   1.000
_cell.length_c   1.000
_cell.angle_alpha   90.00
_cell.angle_beta   90.00
_cell.angle_gamma   90.00
#
_symmetry.space_group_name_H-M   'P 1'
#
loop_
_entity.id
_entity.type
_entity.pdbx_description
1 polymer ?
#
loop_
_entity_poly.entity_id
_entity_poly.type
_entity_poly.pdbx_seq_one_letter_code
_entity_poly.pdbx_strand_id
1 'polypeptide(L)'
;MIVEVGDARILKFLEARFQAAELSASEALQTFLLSMNHLDPIPELVEMAKMFLNMPFTKSNTYLWHTVVLSYGSLVYKHCAYYTPCPVDAVQPLLDMALEALKNGNDTDMVLAMKALGNAGHPGSIKTIMRFLPGVAATAVNLPPRVLSAAVQSMRLIAARDPHSVQDISMTLFLQKNLPAEIRMLAFMVLFDTKPSMALVSTVTSHLQQEDDLHIVSFTYSYLKSMARSSTPDNHFLVTACNMAVKILAPKYGRLSYHYSKAVRMDCADDFLMGTVSEVFMLRSATNFFPTEIMMKGKFHFIGRILQLLELGIRAEGIQELFRSGIPSFRGDLSYNDLQAVLDVAVSPAAGKESPVWDVIESLKKGVSWHKTKMFLIFEVRYIQATTVGLPVEISKYYGSLNGISVNAKAAVSPPLTEHLGQLLTSDVTLESDGFVGYSKDFFLYYGINTELFQSGTEVKAKIPLNIPWRFSAKINIPKKKFELDIPACKQEFEVLSVSSNVYAVSRNIEEPTMDKMTPMMPKDIDSNHEIVHMDPSVVRPESDQMMKTNTWHPLTKMCAESNIYGAGLCVESELRRQYYHEEYPLYYFLGYTHFAVKVAPVQGKKPVDKIHFEVNVSPSRHPTSAYQVLQTLRKLSQEATQQVHLSSDSASSARGSNHSRRDSTVESLDSTPEALFTVKALAMSSSEKPEGYDAAMYYTHEANVKNSQMIVSQVGEDTNWKMCMDTTVSGHARAQAHIAWGAECQSYEMSMTAATGHLPGAMPTLKAKVHWTRIPESLAEIGRRVESYIPGIGFLLGFNQEPERNAKQEVSASVVAASADSLDVKIRLPEYTVYRKAMPFPLPPATSDEVQRGTTNTTRDGLGHA
;
A
#
# COMPACT_ATOMS: atom_id res chain seq x y z
N MET A 1 23.89 -1.20 19.74
CA MET A 1 22.56 -0.57 19.78
C MET A 1 22.65 0.60 20.74
N ILE A 2 22.97 1.79 20.24
CA ILE A 2 23.37 2.98 21.04
C ILE A 2 22.34 4.13 20.87
N VAL A 3 21.34 3.92 20.01
CA VAL A 3 20.57 5.00 19.38
C VAL A 3 19.39 5.52 20.22
N GLU A 4 19.14 4.89 21.38
CA GLU A 4 18.06 5.28 22.31
C GLU A 4 18.54 6.25 23.39
N VAL A 5 19.79 6.71 23.34
CA VAL A 5 20.31 7.75 24.24
C VAL A 5 20.07 9.13 23.60
N GLY A 6 19.24 9.95 24.24
CA GLY A 6 18.86 11.28 23.74
C GLY A 6 19.81 12.43 24.10
N ASP A 7 20.91 12.19 24.81
CA ASP A 7 21.80 13.24 25.34
C ASP A 7 23.15 13.35 24.62
N ALA A 8 24.04 14.23 25.11
CA ALA A 8 25.37 14.50 24.54
C ALA A 8 26.23 13.25 24.29
N ARG A 9 26.02 12.15 25.00
CA ARG A 9 26.79 10.90 24.83
C ARG A 9 26.61 10.31 23.44
N ILE A 10 25.42 10.42 22.83
CA ILE A 10 25.18 9.90 21.49
C ILE A 10 26.01 10.65 20.45
N LEU A 11 26.06 11.98 20.55
CA LEU A 11 26.78 12.84 19.60
C LEU A 11 28.29 12.58 19.69
N LYS A 12 28.85 12.52 20.91
CA LYS A 12 30.26 12.21 21.13
C LYS A 12 30.64 10.82 20.62
N PHE A 13 29.74 9.84 20.80
CA PHE A 13 29.95 8.50 20.27
C PHE A 13 29.98 8.49 18.74
N LEU A 14 29.00 9.14 18.09
CA LEU A 14 28.94 9.22 16.62
C LEU A 14 30.13 9.97 16.05
N GLU A 15 30.53 11.09 16.67
CA GLU A 15 31.71 11.85 16.29
C GLU A 15 32.95 10.93 16.25
N ALA A 16 33.23 10.23 17.34
CA ALA A 16 34.40 9.37 17.44
C ALA A 16 34.41 8.26 16.36
N ARG A 17 33.25 7.61 16.13
CA ARG A 17 33.14 6.54 15.12
C ARG A 17 33.23 7.05 13.69
N PHE A 18 32.71 8.25 13.41
CA PHE A 18 32.78 8.86 12.09
C PHE A 18 34.19 9.36 11.78
N GLN A 19 34.90 9.92 12.76
CA GLN A 19 36.31 10.29 12.63
C GLN A 19 37.19 9.06 12.38
N ALA A 20 36.91 7.95 13.05
CA ALA A 20 37.63 6.69 12.87
C ALA A 20 37.25 5.92 11.58
N ALA A 21 36.19 6.35 10.87
CA ALA A 21 35.63 5.67 9.69
C ALA A 21 35.33 4.17 9.90
N GLU A 22 34.93 3.80 11.11
CA GLU A 22 34.70 2.40 11.52
C GLU A 22 33.32 1.87 11.11
N LEU A 23 32.41 2.75 10.69
CA LEU A 23 31.06 2.41 10.25
C LEU A 23 30.97 2.45 8.72
N SER A 24 30.22 1.51 8.13
CA SER A 24 29.83 1.66 6.73
C SER A 24 28.90 2.86 6.57
N ALA A 25 28.85 3.45 5.37
CA ALA A 25 27.92 4.54 5.07
C ALA A 25 26.46 4.15 5.37
N SER A 26 26.09 2.88 5.15
CA SER A 26 24.73 2.37 5.42
C SER A 26 24.40 2.28 6.91
N GLU A 27 25.37 1.91 7.74
CA GLU A 27 25.23 1.85 9.20
C GLU A 27 25.22 3.25 9.79
N ALA A 28 26.13 4.11 9.33
CA ALA A 28 26.18 5.52 9.71
C ALA A 28 24.86 6.23 9.39
N LEU A 29 24.31 6.03 8.19
CA LEU A 29 23.04 6.64 7.77
C LEU A 29 21.88 6.24 8.70
N GLN A 30 21.70 4.94 8.92
CA GLN A 30 20.61 4.43 9.76
C GLN A 30 20.75 4.87 11.21
N THR A 31 21.98 4.87 11.73
CA THR A 31 22.27 5.22 13.12
C THR A 31 22.08 6.72 13.33
N PHE A 32 22.60 7.56 12.43
CA PHE A 32 22.47 9.02 12.52
C PHE A 32 21.00 9.48 12.44
N LEU A 33 20.23 8.94 11.49
CA LEU A 33 18.81 9.27 11.33
C LEU A 33 18.03 9.04 12.62
N LEU A 34 18.19 7.85 13.22
CA LEU A 34 17.50 7.49 14.45
C LEU A 34 18.03 8.33 15.64
N SER A 35 19.34 8.57 15.73
CA SER A 35 19.94 9.40 16.79
C SER A 35 19.37 10.81 16.79
N MET A 36 19.30 11.48 15.64
CA MET A 36 18.76 12.85 15.57
C MET A 36 17.26 12.90 15.90
N ASN A 37 16.51 11.86 15.58
CA ASN A 37 15.09 11.77 15.92
C ASN A 37 14.88 11.72 17.45
N HIS A 38 15.71 10.93 18.14
CA HIS A 38 15.61 10.71 19.59
C HIS A 38 16.36 11.74 20.43
N LEU A 39 17.31 12.49 19.84
CA LEU A 39 18.08 13.52 20.52
C LEU A 39 17.17 14.56 21.19
N ASP A 40 17.48 14.91 22.44
CA ASP A 40 16.79 15.94 23.17
C ASP A 40 17.01 17.30 22.49
N PRO A 41 15.96 18.07 22.23
CA PRO A 41 16.03 19.26 21.39
C PRO A 41 16.48 20.50 22.18
N ILE A 42 17.50 20.38 23.03
CA ILE A 42 18.05 21.49 23.84
C ILE A 42 19.16 22.25 23.08
N PRO A 43 19.37 23.56 23.35
CA PRO A 43 20.30 24.40 22.59
C PRO A 43 21.71 23.81 22.45
N GLU A 44 22.26 23.26 23.54
CA GLU A 44 23.62 22.71 23.59
C GLU A 44 23.79 21.50 22.66
N LEU A 45 22.78 20.62 22.59
CA LEU A 45 22.83 19.43 21.75
C LEU A 45 22.64 19.78 20.26
N VAL A 46 21.78 20.77 19.96
CA VAL A 46 21.61 21.28 18.59
C VAL A 46 22.91 21.93 18.10
N GLU A 47 23.60 22.69 18.96
CA GLU A 47 24.89 23.28 18.64
C GLU A 47 25.95 22.20 18.34
N MET A 48 26.05 21.18 19.19
CA MET A 48 26.96 20.06 18.93
C MET A 48 26.64 19.32 17.63
N ALA A 49 25.36 19.15 17.29
CA ALA A 49 24.96 18.45 16.07
C ALA A 49 25.42 19.15 14.77
N LYS A 50 25.72 20.46 14.81
CA LYS A 50 26.23 21.21 13.65
C LYS A 50 27.53 20.63 13.09
N MET A 51 28.36 20.02 13.93
CA MET A 51 29.65 19.49 13.49
C MET A 51 29.54 18.46 12.35
N PHE A 52 28.46 17.67 12.35
CA PHE A 52 28.24 16.63 11.36
C PHE A 52 27.98 17.18 9.95
N LEU A 53 27.54 18.44 9.83
CA LEU A 53 27.38 19.14 8.55
C LEU A 53 28.73 19.45 7.88
N ASN A 54 29.83 19.44 8.64
CA ASN A 54 31.16 19.81 8.18
C ASN A 54 32.15 18.63 8.12
N MET A 55 31.75 17.44 8.57
CA MET A 55 32.63 16.28 8.61
C MET A 55 32.93 15.72 7.19
N PRO A 56 34.19 15.37 6.87
CA PRO A 56 34.52 14.72 5.60
C PRO A 56 33.83 13.36 5.41
N PHE A 57 33.73 12.57 6.49
CA PHE A 57 33.08 11.25 6.44
C PHE A 57 31.60 11.34 6.04
N THR A 58 30.85 12.33 6.55
CA THR A 58 29.43 12.49 6.21
C THR A 58 29.22 12.86 4.74
N LYS A 59 30.20 13.55 4.14
CA LYS A 59 30.23 13.94 2.72
C LYS A 59 30.80 12.86 1.79
N SER A 60 31.36 11.77 2.34
CA SER A 60 31.96 10.68 1.55
C SER A 60 30.93 9.86 0.75
N ASN A 61 29.67 9.90 1.15
CA ASN A 61 28.57 9.21 0.49
C ASN A 61 27.36 10.12 0.37
N THR A 62 26.79 10.25 -0.83
CA THR A 62 25.67 11.16 -1.12
C THR A 62 24.44 10.88 -0.26
N TYR A 63 24.11 9.60 -0.02
CA TYR A 63 22.94 9.25 0.80
C TYR A 63 23.16 9.59 2.27
N LEU A 64 24.37 9.32 2.79
CA LEU A 64 24.73 9.71 4.15
C LEU A 64 24.67 11.23 4.32
N TRP A 65 25.24 11.99 3.38
CA TRP A 65 25.19 13.44 3.38
C TRP A 65 23.76 13.97 3.39
N HIS A 66 22.92 13.48 2.49
CA HIS A 66 21.52 13.88 2.42
C HIS A 66 20.78 13.59 3.74
N THR A 67 20.98 12.41 4.33
CA THR A 67 20.38 12.08 5.63
C THR A 67 20.87 13.01 6.72
N VAL A 68 22.17 13.32 6.79
CA VAL A 68 22.71 14.23 7.82
C VAL A 68 22.06 15.61 7.74
N VAL A 69 21.98 16.19 6.54
CA VAL A 69 21.40 17.52 6.34
C VAL A 69 19.89 17.54 6.63
N LEU A 70 19.14 16.54 6.17
CA LEU A 70 17.69 16.45 6.38
C LEU A 70 17.34 16.19 7.85
N SER A 71 18.09 15.31 8.52
CA SER A 71 17.91 15.02 9.95
C SER A 71 18.27 16.21 10.83
N TYR A 72 19.29 16.99 10.47
CA TYR A 72 19.59 18.25 11.16
C TYR A 72 18.43 19.25 11.02
N GLY A 73 17.83 19.39 9.84
CA GLY A 73 16.62 20.18 9.65
C GLY A 73 15.47 19.74 10.57
N SER A 74 15.21 18.43 10.69
CA SER A 74 14.19 17.91 11.60
C SER A 74 14.51 18.18 13.08
N LEU A 75 15.78 18.10 13.47
CA LEU A 75 16.23 18.46 14.82
C LEU A 75 15.97 19.94 15.12
N VAL A 76 16.25 20.84 14.18
CA VAL A 76 15.92 22.28 14.31
C VAL A 76 14.42 22.49 14.49
N TYR A 77 13.57 21.77 13.76
CA TYR A 77 12.12 21.87 13.93
C TYR A 77 11.68 21.44 15.32
N LYS A 78 12.22 20.31 15.82
CA LYS A 78 11.97 19.81 17.19
C LYS A 78 12.40 20.84 18.22
N HIS A 79 13.58 21.45 18.06
CA HIS A 79 14.06 22.55 18.91
C HIS A 79 13.11 23.74 18.92
N CYS A 80 12.73 24.25 17.74
CA CYS A 80 11.80 25.36 17.62
C CYS A 80 10.37 25.08 18.13
N ALA A 81 10.01 23.82 18.41
CA ALA A 81 8.72 23.51 19.03
C ALA A 81 8.69 23.82 20.54
N TYR A 82 9.86 23.85 21.20
CA TYR A 82 9.98 24.12 22.64
C TYR A 82 10.46 25.54 22.95
N TYR A 83 11.13 26.23 22.01
CA TYR A 83 11.67 27.57 22.21
C TYR A 83 11.00 28.59 21.29
N THR A 84 10.32 29.60 21.87
CA THR A 84 9.66 30.68 21.14
C THR A 84 10.09 32.04 21.72
N PRO A 85 10.68 32.96 20.92
CA PRO A 85 11.02 32.80 19.51
C PRO A 85 12.15 31.77 19.31
N CYS A 86 12.14 31.06 18.17
CA CYS A 86 13.20 30.09 17.89
C CYS A 86 14.53 30.82 17.54
N PRO A 87 15.68 30.36 18.08
CA PRO A 87 16.98 30.96 17.76
C PRO A 87 17.39 30.80 16.30
N VAL A 88 17.78 31.90 15.65
CA VAL A 88 18.21 31.90 14.24
C VAL A 88 19.51 31.10 14.04
N ASP A 89 20.38 31.07 15.05
CA ASP A 89 21.65 30.33 15.01
C ASP A 89 21.45 28.83 14.77
N ALA A 90 20.30 28.27 15.14
CA ALA A 90 19.99 26.86 14.89
C ALA A 90 19.80 26.58 13.40
N VAL A 91 19.13 27.48 12.66
CA VAL A 91 18.86 27.30 11.23
C VAL A 91 19.95 27.88 10.32
N GLN A 92 20.80 28.76 10.84
CA GLN A 92 21.82 29.48 10.06
C GLN A 92 22.67 28.58 9.13
N PRO A 93 23.17 27.40 9.55
CA PRO A 93 23.94 26.53 8.67
C PRO A 93 23.18 26.08 7.40
N LEU A 94 21.86 25.91 7.50
CA LEU A 94 21.01 25.54 6.36
C LEU A 94 20.72 26.74 5.46
N LEU A 95 20.64 27.96 6.03
CA LEU A 95 20.50 29.19 5.26
C LEU A 95 21.76 29.45 4.42
N ASP A 96 22.94 29.29 5.03
CA ASP A 96 24.23 29.47 4.37
C ASP A 96 24.40 28.45 3.23
N MET A 97 24.08 27.18 3.50
CA MET A 97 24.08 26.11 2.49
C MET A 97 23.16 26.43 1.30
N ALA A 98 21.96 26.94 1.55
CA ALA A 98 21.04 27.33 0.47
C ALA A 98 21.61 28.48 -0.38
N LEU A 99 22.19 29.50 0.26
CA LEU A 99 22.78 30.64 -0.44
C LEU A 99 24.03 30.25 -1.24
N GLU A 100 24.85 29.36 -0.72
CA GLU A 100 26.01 28.81 -1.42
C GLU A 100 25.60 27.95 -2.61
N ALA A 101 24.61 27.07 -2.44
CA ALA A 101 24.08 26.26 -3.55
C ALA A 101 23.52 27.13 -4.68
N LEU A 102 22.79 28.19 -4.34
CA LEU A 102 22.27 29.17 -5.30
C LEU A 102 23.40 29.89 -6.05
N LYS A 103 24.45 30.31 -5.34
CA LYS A 103 25.63 30.96 -5.92
C LYS A 103 26.39 30.04 -6.88
N ASN A 104 26.49 28.76 -6.54
CA ASN A 104 27.24 27.77 -7.30
C ASN A 104 26.44 27.19 -8.47
N GLY A 105 25.13 27.46 -8.56
CA GLY A 105 24.28 26.94 -9.63
C GLY A 105 24.08 25.41 -9.57
N ASN A 106 24.22 24.79 -8.39
CA ASN A 106 24.04 23.34 -8.24
C ASN A 106 22.61 22.99 -7.84
N ASP A 107 21.79 22.58 -8.80
CA ASP A 107 20.38 22.23 -8.58
C ASP A 107 20.16 21.16 -7.50
N THR A 108 21.07 20.18 -7.39
CA THR A 108 20.94 19.08 -6.41
C THR A 108 21.12 19.60 -4.99
N ASP A 109 22.13 20.44 -4.78
CA ASP A 109 22.39 21.07 -3.48
C ASP A 109 21.29 22.07 -3.12
N MET A 110 20.76 22.81 -4.11
CA MET A 110 19.62 23.71 -3.90
C MET A 110 18.40 22.92 -3.41
N VAL A 111 18.06 21.80 -4.05
CA VAL A 111 16.94 20.95 -3.64
C VAL A 111 17.16 20.37 -2.24
N LEU A 112 18.37 19.90 -1.92
CA LEU A 112 18.69 19.37 -0.60
C LEU A 112 18.52 20.45 0.48
N ALA A 113 19.08 21.65 0.25
CA ALA A 113 18.99 22.76 1.18
C ALA A 113 17.53 23.22 1.37
N MET A 114 16.73 23.33 0.29
CA MET A 114 15.31 23.66 0.39
C MET A 114 14.52 22.61 1.18
N LYS A 115 14.79 21.32 0.98
CA LYS A 115 14.15 20.25 1.76
C LYS A 115 14.55 20.31 3.24
N ALA A 116 15.80 20.63 3.54
CA ALA A 116 16.28 20.75 4.91
C ALA A 116 15.70 21.98 5.64
N LEU A 117 15.60 23.12 4.95
CA LEU A 117 14.88 24.29 5.45
C LEU A 117 13.39 23.99 5.63
N GLY A 118 12.81 23.22 4.71
CA GLY A 118 11.45 22.69 4.81
C GLY A 118 11.23 21.85 6.05
N ASN A 119 12.15 20.92 6.34
CA ASN A 119 12.14 20.14 7.58
C ASN A 119 12.29 21.02 8.82
N ALA A 120 13.14 22.04 8.79
CA ALA A 120 13.36 22.96 9.91
C ALA A 120 12.13 23.84 10.23
N GLY A 121 11.37 24.22 9.20
CA GLY A 121 10.15 25.02 9.36
C GLY A 121 10.38 26.33 10.12
N HIS A 122 11.57 26.91 10.03
CA HIS A 122 11.95 28.11 10.79
C HIS A 122 11.52 29.38 10.03
N PRO A 123 10.73 30.31 10.60
CA PRO A 123 10.25 31.51 9.91
C PRO A 123 11.36 32.41 9.33
N GLY A 124 12.52 32.49 10.00
CA GLY A 124 13.72 33.17 9.48
C GLY A 124 14.22 32.67 8.12
N SER A 125 13.74 31.51 7.64
CA SER A 125 14.09 30.97 6.32
C SER A 125 13.35 31.64 5.18
N ILE A 126 12.22 32.32 5.43
CA ILE A 126 11.34 32.91 4.40
C ILE A 126 12.13 33.80 3.44
N LYS A 127 12.95 34.72 3.98
CA LYS A 127 13.74 35.65 3.16
C LYS A 127 14.72 34.93 2.21
N THR A 128 15.27 33.80 2.64
CA THR A 128 16.16 32.97 1.82
C THR A 128 15.36 32.20 0.77
N ILE A 129 14.24 31.57 1.17
CA ILE A 129 13.34 30.83 0.27
C ILE A 129 12.81 31.74 -0.85
N MET A 130 12.42 32.98 -0.53
CA MET A 130 11.95 33.96 -1.53
C MET A 130 12.95 34.21 -2.66
N ARG A 131 14.26 34.03 -2.44
CA ARG A 131 15.29 34.19 -3.50
C ARG A 131 15.23 33.10 -4.56
N PHE A 132 14.54 31.99 -4.31
CA PHE A 132 14.34 30.90 -5.25
C PHE A 132 13.01 31.01 -5.99
N LEU A 133 12.11 31.90 -5.58
CA LEU A 133 10.74 31.95 -6.07
C LEU A 133 10.55 33.07 -7.10
N PRO A 134 10.10 32.75 -8.33
CA PRO A 134 9.84 33.76 -9.36
C PRO A 134 8.71 34.71 -8.92
N GLY A 135 8.82 35.97 -9.32
CA GLY A 135 7.80 37.00 -9.05
C GLY A 135 7.71 37.49 -7.60
N VAL A 136 8.46 36.87 -6.68
CA VAL A 136 8.60 37.28 -5.27
C VAL A 136 10.05 37.60 -4.92
N ALA A 137 11.02 36.99 -5.62
CA ALA A 137 12.42 37.35 -5.51
C ALA A 137 12.68 38.80 -5.92
N ALA A 138 13.62 39.46 -5.24
CA ALA A 138 14.06 40.81 -5.57
C ALA A 138 14.76 40.90 -6.95
N THR A 139 15.29 39.78 -7.43
CA THR A 139 15.94 39.63 -8.75
C THR A 139 15.16 38.63 -9.60
N ALA A 140 15.19 38.77 -10.92
CA ALA A 140 14.58 37.77 -11.80
C ALA A 140 15.25 36.40 -11.61
N VAL A 141 14.45 35.37 -11.34
CA VAL A 141 14.91 34.00 -11.08
C VAL A 141 14.40 33.09 -12.19
N ASN A 142 15.31 32.38 -12.84
CA ASN A 142 14.98 31.32 -13.80
C ASN A 142 15.63 30.02 -13.32
N LEU A 143 14.93 29.28 -12.48
CA LEU A 143 15.39 28.02 -11.91
C LEU A 143 14.55 26.85 -12.45
N PRO A 144 15.11 25.63 -12.51
CA PRO A 144 14.37 24.45 -12.95
C PRO A 144 13.12 24.19 -12.09
N PRO A 145 12.03 23.66 -12.67
CA PRO A 145 10.80 23.37 -11.92
C PRO A 145 11.01 22.54 -10.66
N ARG A 146 11.97 21.61 -10.67
CA ARG A 146 12.35 20.80 -9.49
C ARG A 146 12.82 21.65 -8.30
N VAL A 147 13.62 22.68 -8.55
CA VAL A 147 14.12 23.60 -7.51
C VAL A 147 12.98 24.48 -7.01
N LEU A 148 12.15 24.99 -7.93
CA LEU A 148 10.96 25.79 -7.59
C LEU A 148 9.96 25.01 -6.72
N SER A 149 9.67 23.76 -7.09
CA SER A 149 8.77 22.89 -6.30
C SER A 149 9.32 22.63 -4.91
N ALA A 150 10.63 22.37 -4.76
CA ALA A 150 11.26 22.22 -3.46
C ALA A 150 11.18 23.51 -2.63
N ALA A 151 11.39 24.68 -3.23
CA ALA A 151 11.27 25.98 -2.57
C ALA A 151 9.83 26.25 -2.10
N VAL A 152 8.81 26.00 -2.92
CA VAL A 152 7.39 26.15 -2.52
C VAL A 152 7.04 25.19 -1.37
N GLN A 153 7.40 23.90 -1.51
CA GLN A 153 7.11 22.91 -0.49
C GLN A 153 7.86 23.15 0.84
N SER A 154 8.99 23.89 0.83
CA SER A 154 9.72 24.23 2.06
C SER A 154 8.92 25.13 3.02
N MET A 155 7.89 25.84 2.53
CA MET A 155 7.06 26.72 3.36
C MET A 155 5.99 25.98 4.16
N ARG A 156 5.80 24.67 3.95
CA ARG A 156 4.70 23.90 4.55
C ARG A 156 4.70 23.88 6.07
N LEU A 157 5.85 23.64 6.69
CA LEU A 157 5.95 23.67 8.16
C LEU A 157 6.05 25.10 8.70
N ILE A 158 6.50 26.05 7.88
CA ILE A 158 6.50 27.48 8.21
C ILE A 158 5.06 28.00 8.29
N ALA A 159 4.14 27.49 7.47
CA ALA A 159 2.72 27.86 7.43
C ALA A 159 2.03 27.76 8.80
N ALA A 160 2.48 26.84 9.67
CA ALA A 160 1.94 26.69 11.02
C ALA A 160 2.47 27.72 12.03
N ARG A 161 3.63 28.35 11.75
CA ARG A 161 4.31 29.30 12.65
C ARG A 161 4.16 30.75 12.21
N ASP A 162 4.18 31.01 10.90
CA ASP A 162 3.97 32.31 10.28
C ASP A 162 2.98 32.22 9.10
N PRO A 163 1.69 31.99 9.39
CA PRO A 163 0.69 31.77 8.35
C PRO A 163 0.50 32.98 7.43
N HIS A 164 0.67 34.21 7.93
CA HIS A 164 0.42 35.43 7.16
C HIS A 164 1.45 35.62 6.05
N SER A 165 2.74 35.55 6.37
CA SER A 165 3.79 35.67 5.35
C SER A 165 3.67 34.57 4.28
N VAL A 166 3.33 33.35 4.70
CA VAL A 166 3.15 32.22 3.77
C VAL A 166 1.90 32.39 2.90
N GLN A 167 0.81 32.94 3.43
CA GLN A 167 -0.39 33.29 2.65
C GLN A 167 -0.07 34.27 1.54
N ASP A 168 0.64 35.36 1.85
CA ASP A 168 0.98 36.41 0.89
C ASP A 168 1.85 35.86 -0.27
N ILE A 169 2.87 35.08 0.06
CA ILE A 169 3.75 34.45 -0.93
C ILE A 169 2.96 33.43 -1.78
N SER A 170 2.21 32.53 -1.12
CA SER A 170 1.48 31.46 -1.81
C SER A 170 0.39 32.01 -2.72
N MET A 171 -0.30 33.07 -2.30
CA MET A 171 -1.30 33.74 -3.12
C MET A 171 -0.66 34.41 -4.33
N THR A 172 0.49 35.07 -4.15
CA THR A 172 1.23 35.69 -5.26
C THR A 172 1.61 34.67 -6.33
N LEU A 173 2.16 33.51 -5.91
CA LEU A 173 2.53 32.43 -6.83
C LEU A 173 1.31 31.80 -7.50
N PHE A 174 0.22 31.57 -6.76
CA PHE A 174 -0.99 30.97 -7.30
C PHE A 174 -1.63 31.83 -8.41
N LEU A 175 -1.62 33.16 -8.25
CA LEU A 175 -2.24 34.10 -9.19
C LEU A 175 -1.40 34.35 -10.46
N GLN A 176 -0.11 34.02 -10.45
CA GLN A 176 0.78 34.24 -11.60
C GLN A 176 0.55 33.20 -12.71
N LYS A 177 -0.22 33.58 -13.73
CA LYS A 177 -0.57 32.70 -14.88
C LYS A 177 0.63 32.25 -15.71
N ASN A 178 1.78 32.92 -15.64
CA ASN A 178 3.00 32.55 -16.36
C ASN A 178 3.83 31.46 -15.67
N LEU A 179 3.49 31.08 -14.44
CA LEU A 179 4.18 29.98 -13.74
C LEU A 179 3.67 28.61 -14.21
N PRO A 180 4.53 27.58 -14.18
CA PRO A 180 4.11 26.22 -14.47
C PRO A 180 2.96 25.79 -13.56
N ALA A 181 2.01 25.02 -14.11
CA ALA A 181 0.80 24.62 -13.38
C ALA A 181 1.12 23.88 -12.06
N GLU A 182 2.18 23.06 -12.06
CA GLU A 182 2.70 22.38 -10.86
C GLU A 182 2.98 23.35 -9.71
N ILE A 183 3.69 24.44 -9.96
CA ILE A 183 4.09 25.42 -8.95
C ILE A 183 2.87 26.14 -8.37
N ARG A 184 1.90 26.49 -9.23
CA ARG A 184 0.66 27.15 -8.81
C ARG A 184 -0.20 26.22 -7.96
N MET A 185 -0.31 24.93 -8.33
CA MET A 185 -1.03 23.93 -7.53
C MET A 185 -0.37 23.66 -6.18
N LEU A 186 0.97 23.57 -6.14
CA LEU A 186 1.73 23.44 -4.89
C LEU A 186 1.54 24.68 -4.00
N ALA A 187 1.57 25.88 -4.57
CA ALA A 187 1.31 27.12 -3.83
C ALA A 187 -0.12 27.13 -3.26
N PHE A 188 -1.12 26.67 -4.01
CA PHE A 188 -2.48 26.50 -3.49
C PHE A 188 -2.54 25.48 -2.34
N MET A 189 -1.81 24.36 -2.40
CA MET A 189 -1.74 23.41 -1.28
C MET A 189 -1.14 24.07 -0.03
N VAL A 190 0.00 24.76 -0.18
CA VAL A 190 0.67 25.47 0.92
C VAL A 190 -0.23 26.57 1.49
N LEU A 191 -0.99 27.27 0.65
CA LEU A 191 -2.00 28.23 1.09
C LEU A 191 -3.03 27.58 2.03
N PHE A 192 -3.51 26.36 1.71
CA PHE A 192 -4.44 25.64 2.57
C PHE A 192 -3.80 25.07 3.85
N ASP A 193 -2.50 24.79 3.85
CA ASP A 193 -1.77 24.42 5.07
C ASP A 193 -1.78 25.57 6.11
N THR A 194 -1.97 26.83 5.68
CA THR A 194 -2.11 28.00 6.58
C THR A 194 -3.50 28.15 7.23
N LYS A 195 -4.45 27.26 6.92
CA LYS A 195 -5.87 27.34 7.33
C LYS A 195 -6.52 28.70 6.96
N PRO A 196 -6.70 28.98 5.66
CA PRO A 196 -7.12 30.28 5.17
C PRO A 196 -8.51 30.68 5.66
N SER A 197 -8.73 32.00 5.79
CA SER A 197 -10.03 32.55 6.17
C SER A 197 -11.08 32.38 5.07
N MET A 198 -12.36 32.50 5.43
CA MET A 198 -13.48 32.51 4.48
C MET A 198 -13.29 33.55 3.36
N ALA A 199 -12.78 34.73 3.72
CA ALA A 199 -12.52 35.80 2.76
C ALA A 199 -11.48 35.38 1.71
N LEU A 200 -10.38 34.76 2.16
CA LEU A 200 -9.31 34.31 1.27
C LEU A 200 -9.78 33.15 0.36
N VAL A 201 -10.56 32.21 0.89
CA VAL A 201 -11.19 31.14 0.08
C VAL A 201 -12.15 31.73 -0.96
N SER A 202 -12.92 32.76 -0.60
CA SER A 202 -13.79 33.47 -1.53
C SER A 202 -13.00 34.17 -2.64
N THR A 203 -11.89 34.84 -2.30
CA THR A 203 -11.00 35.47 -3.28
C THR A 203 -10.43 34.44 -4.26
N VAL A 204 -9.96 33.28 -3.78
CA VAL A 204 -9.49 32.19 -4.64
C VAL A 204 -10.62 31.69 -5.54
N THR A 205 -11.84 31.52 -5.00
CA THR A 205 -13.02 31.09 -5.76
C THR A 205 -13.34 32.05 -6.91
N SER A 206 -13.30 33.37 -6.66
CA SER A 206 -13.53 34.38 -7.70
C SER A 206 -12.47 34.31 -8.81
N HIS A 207 -11.19 34.12 -8.47
CA HIS A 207 -10.13 33.98 -9.46
C HIS A 207 -10.31 32.70 -10.30
N LEU A 208 -10.72 31.58 -9.69
CA LEU A 208 -10.97 30.32 -10.40
C LEU A 208 -12.11 30.41 -11.43
N GLN A 209 -13.05 31.34 -11.28
CA GLN A 209 -14.09 31.57 -12.29
C GLN A 209 -13.53 32.10 -13.62
N GLN A 210 -12.38 32.78 -13.58
CA GLN A 210 -11.67 33.39 -14.71
C GLN A 210 -10.36 32.66 -15.06
N GLU A 211 -10.14 31.48 -14.47
CA GLU A 211 -8.98 30.65 -14.78
C GLU A 211 -9.24 29.83 -16.04
N ASP A 212 -8.24 29.84 -16.92
CA ASP A 212 -8.29 29.20 -18.24
C ASP A 212 -7.56 27.85 -18.21
N ASP A 213 -6.58 27.69 -17.30
CA ASP A 213 -5.87 26.42 -17.13
C ASP A 213 -6.74 25.39 -16.39
N LEU A 214 -7.24 24.43 -17.16
CA LEU A 214 -8.11 23.35 -16.65
C LEU A 214 -7.41 22.41 -15.67
N HIS A 215 -6.08 22.29 -15.68
CA HIS A 215 -5.34 21.54 -14.66
C HIS A 215 -5.44 22.25 -13.30
N ILE A 216 -5.25 23.58 -13.27
CA ILE A 216 -5.41 24.37 -12.05
C ILE A 216 -6.85 24.32 -11.54
N VAL A 217 -7.82 24.53 -12.43
CA VAL A 217 -9.23 24.52 -12.06
C VAL A 217 -9.65 23.15 -11.54
N SER A 218 -9.31 22.07 -12.23
CA SER A 218 -9.67 20.72 -11.81
C SER A 218 -9.04 20.37 -10.45
N PHE A 219 -7.77 20.71 -10.25
CA PHE A 219 -7.07 20.43 -8.99
C PHE A 219 -7.70 21.17 -7.82
N THR A 220 -7.85 22.49 -7.95
CA THR A 220 -8.39 23.35 -6.89
C THR A 220 -9.85 23.02 -6.59
N TYR A 221 -10.69 22.82 -7.61
CA TYR A 221 -12.08 22.41 -7.43
C TYR A 221 -12.20 21.05 -6.74
N SER A 222 -11.41 20.05 -7.16
CA SER A 222 -11.44 18.73 -6.50
C SER A 222 -10.93 18.79 -5.06
N TYR A 223 -9.90 19.59 -4.78
CA TYR A 223 -9.41 19.84 -3.43
C TYR A 223 -10.51 20.43 -2.54
N LEU A 224 -11.14 21.54 -2.98
CA LEU A 224 -12.23 22.20 -2.26
C LEU A 224 -13.41 21.24 -2.05
N LYS A 225 -13.78 20.47 -3.07
CA LYS A 225 -14.86 19.48 -3.00
C LYS A 225 -14.57 18.37 -1.98
N SER A 226 -13.33 17.91 -1.92
CA SER A 226 -12.90 16.91 -0.95
C SER A 226 -12.85 17.49 0.47
N MET A 227 -12.32 18.71 0.64
CA MET A 227 -12.29 19.40 1.93
C MET A 227 -13.70 19.72 2.46
N ALA A 228 -14.64 20.09 1.60
CA ALA A 228 -16.04 20.36 1.93
C ALA A 228 -16.80 19.14 2.50
N ARG A 229 -16.24 17.92 2.37
CA ARG A 229 -16.80 16.67 2.88
C ARG A 229 -16.01 16.11 4.06
N SER A 230 -14.98 16.82 4.52
CA SER A 230 -14.12 16.39 5.61
C SER A 230 -14.92 16.19 6.90
N SER A 231 -14.73 15.05 7.53
CA SER A 231 -15.31 14.71 8.83
C SER A 231 -14.39 15.02 10.02
N THR A 232 -13.13 15.43 9.75
CA THR A 232 -12.18 15.68 10.84
C THR A 232 -12.44 17.00 11.60
N PRO A 233 -12.27 17.02 12.94
CA PRO A 233 -12.61 18.19 13.76
C PRO A 233 -11.80 19.47 13.44
N ASP A 234 -10.54 19.31 13.01
CA ASP A 234 -9.60 20.41 12.76
C ASP A 234 -9.94 21.28 11.53
N ASN A 235 -10.87 20.82 10.69
CA ASN A 235 -11.27 21.45 9.42
C ASN A 235 -12.68 22.02 9.43
N HIS A 236 -13.41 22.01 10.56
CA HIS A 236 -14.82 22.44 10.63
C HIS A 236 -15.07 23.83 10.00
N PHE A 237 -14.16 24.78 10.22
CA PHE A 237 -14.24 26.11 9.62
C PHE A 237 -14.01 26.08 8.10
N LEU A 238 -12.99 25.35 7.64
CA LEU A 238 -12.66 25.21 6.22
C LEU A 238 -13.74 24.47 5.43
N VAL A 239 -14.40 23.48 6.05
CA VAL A 239 -15.52 22.73 5.47
C VAL A 239 -16.63 23.68 5.01
N THR A 240 -16.99 24.65 5.86
CA THR A 240 -18.04 25.64 5.53
C THR A 240 -17.63 26.52 4.35
N ALA A 241 -16.40 27.04 4.39
CA ALA A 241 -15.87 27.88 3.32
C ALA A 241 -15.77 27.15 1.97
N CYS A 242 -15.25 25.92 2.01
CA CYS A 242 -15.12 25.07 0.83
C CYS A 242 -16.49 24.64 0.28
N ASN A 243 -17.48 24.37 1.14
CA ASN A 243 -18.84 24.07 0.70
C ASN A 243 -19.45 25.21 -0.12
N MET A 244 -19.26 26.46 0.32
CA MET A 244 -19.72 27.62 -0.44
C MET A 244 -18.96 27.75 -1.77
N ALA A 245 -17.63 27.65 -1.76
CA ALA A 245 -16.81 27.71 -2.96
C ALA A 245 -17.21 26.64 -4.00
N VAL A 246 -17.46 25.41 -3.55
CA VAL A 246 -17.89 24.29 -4.41
C VAL A 246 -19.25 24.59 -5.03
N LYS A 247 -20.22 25.13 -4.29
CA LYS A 247 -21.53 25.50 -4.85
C LYS A 247 -21.41 26.57 -5.94
N ILE A 248 -20.48 27.51 -5.80
CA ILE A 248 -20.21 28.57 -6.79
C ILE A 248 -19.54 28.00 -8.05
N LEU A 249 -18.60 27.07 -7.89
CA LEU A 249 -17.79 26.52 -8.99
C LEU A 249 -18.44 25.33 -9.70
N ALA A 250 -19.29 24.57 -9.01
CA ALA A 250 -19.90 23.34 -9.51
C ALA A 250 -20.67 23.50 -10.84
N PRO A 251 -21.43 24.60 -11.08
CA PRO A 251 -22.14 24.77 -12.36
C PRO A 251 -21.21 24.76 -13.57
N LYS A 252 -19.99 25.30 -13.43
CA LYS A 252 -19.02 25.41 -14.53
C LYS A 252 -18.04 24.24 -14.57
N TYR A 253 -17.59 23.76 -13.41
CA TYR A 253 -16.46 22.82 -13.30
C TYR A 253 -16.80 21.48 -12.65
N GLY A 254 -18.06 21.27 -12.26
CA GLY A 254 -18.50 20.09 -11.50
C GLY A 254 -18.35 18.75 -12.21
N ARG A 255 -18.15 18.77 -13.53
CA ARG A 255 -18.05 17.61 -14.42
C ARG A 255 -16.63 17.36 -14.97
N LEU A 256 -15.61 18.10 -14.52
CA LEU A 256 -14.24 17.89 -14.99
C LEU A 256 -13.74 16.48 -14.65
N SER A 257 -13.33 15.74 -15.68
CA SER A 257 -12.85 14.35 -15.60
C SER A 257 -11.48 14.22 -14.91
N TYR A 258 -11.00 12.98 -14.72
CA TYR A 258 -9.73 12.61 -14.11
C TYR A 258 -8.49 12.86 -15.01
N HIS A 259 -8.67 13.38 -16.22
CA HIS A 259 -7.55 13.67 -17.15
C HIS A 259 -6.75 14.89 -16.72
N TYR A 260 -7.42 15.80 -16.02
CA TYR A 260 -6.79 16.96 -15.40
C TYR A 260 -6.26 16.60 -14.01
N SER A 261 -5.47 17.50 -13.45
CA SER A 261 -4.94 17.36 -12.09
C SER A 261 -6.07 17.17 -11.07
N LYS A 262 -5.83 16.37 -10.02
CA LYS A 262 -6.84 16.02 -9.01
C LYS A 262 -6.26 16.03 -7.60
N ALA A 263 -7.08 16.42 -6.65
CA ALA A 263 -6.85 16.23 -5.23
C ALA A 263 -8.03 15.45 -4.64
N VAL A 264 -7.73 14.37 -3.94
CA VAL A 264 -8.71 13.51 -3.28
C VAL A 264 -8.33 13.39 -1.82
N ARG A 265 -9.30 13.67 -0.95
CA ARG A 265 -9.21 13.42 0.49
C ARG A 265 -10.28 12.42 0.89
N MET A 266 -9.88 11.44 1.69
CA MET A 266 -10.75 10.50 2.38
C MET A 266 -10.42 10.56 3.85
N ASP A 267 -11.42 10.78 4.70
CA ASP A 267 -11.24 10.74 6.13
C ASP A 267 -12.34 9.93 6.81
N CYS A 268 -11.97 9.35 7.94
CA CYS A 268 -12.89 8.78 8.91
C CYS A 268 -12.46 9.23 10.30
N ALA A 269 -13.44 9.54 11.14
CA ALA A 269 -13.25 9.81 12.56
C ALA A 269 -14.29 9.01 13.34
N ASP A 270 -13.92 8.58 14.55
CA ASP A 270 -14.76 7.80 15.44
C ASP A 270 -14.96 8.50 16.80
N ASP A 271 -15.80 7.89 17.63
CA ASP A 271 -16.12 8.39 18.98
C ASP A 271 -14.95 8.21 19.98
N PHE A 272 -13.87 7.51 19.61
CA PHE A 272 -12.65 7.38 20.42
C PHE A 272 -11.72 8.59 20.28
N LEU A 273 -12.17 9.66 19.61
CA LEU A 273 -11.33 10.81 19.21
C LEU A 273 -10.14 10.35 18.35
N MET A 274 -10.35 9.27 17.60
CA MET A 274 -9.39 8.74 16.65
C MET A 274 -9.89 8.99 15.24
N GLY A 275 -8.97 9.15 14.30
CA GLY A 275 -9.35 9.32 12.92
C GLY A 275 -8.18 9.12 11.97
N THR A 276 -8.47 8.70 10.76
CA THR A 276 -7.47 8.57 9.70
C THR A 276 -7.84 9.49 8.55
N VAL A 277 -6.83 10.10 7.95
CA VAL A 277 -6.97 10.89 6.73
C VAL A 277 -5.98 10.36 5.73
N SER A 278 -6.47 10.05 4.53
CA SER A 278 -5.66 9.75 3.36
C SER A 278 -5.91 10.80 2.28
N GLU A 279 -4.86 11.49 1.86
CA GLU A 279 -4.89 12.49 0.80
C GLU A 279 -4.04 12.01 -0.37
N VAL A 280 -4.57 12.10 -1.59
CA VAL A 280 -3.87 11.78 -2.84
C VAL A 280 -3.96 12.98 -3.76
N PHE A 281 -2.80 13.47 -4.18
CA PHE A 281 -2.64 14.60 -5.09
C PHE A 281 -1.99 14.11 -6.37
N MET A 282 -2.59 14.43 -7.51
CA MET A 282 -2.08 14.12 -8.84
C MET A 282 -1.92 15.43 -9.60
N LEU A 283 -0.67 15.83 -9.80
CA LEU A 283 -0.28 17.05 -10.50
C LEU A 283 0.09 16.65 -11.94
N ARG A 284 -0.61 17.24 -12.92
CA ARG A 284 -0.38 17.02 -14.35
C ARG A 284 -0.07 18.35 -15.03
N SER A 285 0.62 18.27 -16.17
CA SER A 285 0.87 19.37 -17.09
C SER A 285 0.23 19.05 -18.44
N ALA A 286 -0.14 20.08 -19.21
CA ALA A 286 -0.65 19.93 -20.57
C ALA A 286 0.35 19.23 -21.52
N THR A 287 1.64 19.25 -21.19
CA THR A 287 2.71 18.72 -22.05
C THR A 287 3.04 17.25 -21.82
N ASN A 288 2.52 16.62 -20.76
CA ASN A 288 2.96 15.27 -20.33
C ASN A 288 1.77 14.34 -20.11
N PHE A 289 1.83 13.15 -20.73
CA PHE A 289 0.82 12.09 -20.57
C PHE A 289 0.74 11.54 -19.13
N PHE A 290 1.88 11.45 -18.43
CA PHE A 290 1.96 11.05 -17.03
C PHE A 290 1.90 12.25 -16.09
N PRO A 291 1.35 12.10 -14.86
CA PRO A 291 1.46 13.10 -13.82
C PRO A 291 2.92 13.53 -13.61
N THR A 292 3.16 14.83 -13.52
CA THR A 292 4.49 15.36 -13.20
C THR A 292 4.88 14.97 -11.78
N GLU A 293 3.90 14.97 -10.87
CA GLU A 293 4.08 14.54 -9.48
C GLU A 293 2.80 13.87 -8.93
N ILE A 294 2.99 12.80 -8.16
CA ILE A 294 1.94 12.15 -7.35
C ILE A 294 2.37 12.23 -5.90
N MET A 295 1.50 12.76 -5.03
CA MET A 295 1.76 12.83 -3.60
C MET A 295 0.66 12.11 -2.84
N MET A 296 1.03 11.27 -1.88
CA MET A 296 0.13 10.62 -0.95
C MET A 296 0.50 11.02 0.48
N LYS A 297 -0.48 11.51 1.25
CA LYS A 297 -0.31 11.89 2.66
C LYS A 297 -1.24 11.07 3.54
N GLY A 298 -0.70 10.50 4.62
CA GLY A 298 -1.46 9.87 5.69
C GLY A 298 -1.39 10.69 6.97
N LYS A 299 -2.53 11.06 7.55
CA LYS A 299 -2.61 11.70 8.88
C LYS A 299 -3.42 10.81 9.82
N PHE A 300 -3.01 10.78 11.08
CA PHE A 300 -3.69 10.08 12.15
C PHE A 300 -4.05 11.06 13.26
N HIS A 301 -5.34 11.18 13.52
CA HIS A 301 -5.87 11.95 14.63
C HIS A 301 -5.97 11.02 15.83
N PHE A 302 -5.41 11.46 16.96
CA PHE A 302 -5.43 10.70 18.19
C PHE A 302 -5.47 11.67 19.37
N ILE A 303 -6.59 11.69 20.11
CA ILE A 303 -6.76 12.45 21.36
C ILE A 303 -6.30 13.92 21.21
N GLY A 304 -6.90 14.64 20.27
CA GLY A 304 -6.59 16.07 20.04
C GLY A 304 -5.17 16.35 19.51
N ARG A 305 -4.47 15.34 19.01
CA ARG A 305 -3.20 15.48 18.27
C ARG A 305 -3.34 14.96 16.85
N ILE A 306 -2.56 15.53 15.95
CA ILE A 306 -2.49 15.12 14.54
C ILE A 306 -1.07 14.65 14.29
N LEU A 307 -0.92 13.36 14.00
CA LEU A 307 0.33 12.75 13.61
C LEU A 307 0.32 12.60 12.09
N GLN A 308 1.24 13.27 11.39
CA GLN A 308 1.46 12.99 9.99
C GLN A 308 2.32 11.72 9.89
N LEU A 309 1.72 10.60 9.48
CA LEU A 309 2.35 9.28 9.54
C LEU A 309 3.37 9.07 8.42
N LEU A 310 2.96 9.32 7.17
CA LEU A 310 3.80 9.13 6.00
C LEU A 310 3.35 10.07 4.89
N GLU A 311 4.32 10.67 4.21
CA GLU A 311 4.12 11.37 2.96
C GLU A 311 5.06 10.80 1.90
N LEU A 312 4.48 10.34 0.79
CA LEU A 312 5.21 9.82 -0.36
C LEU A 312 4.94 10.71 -1.56
N GLY A 313 6.00 11.30 -2.11
CA GLY A 313 5.97 12.07 -3.35
C GLY A 313 6.79 11.36 -4.42
N ILE A 314 6.20 11.15 -5.61
CA ILE A 314 6.87 10.57 -6.77
C ILE A 314 6.81 11.60 -7.90
N ARG A 315 7.98 12.01 -8.40
CA ARG A 315 8.12 12.89 -9.56
C ARG A 315 8.63 12.09 -10.76
N ALA A 316 7.95 12.21 -11.91
CA ALA A 316 8.27 11.42 -13.10
C ALA A 316 9.70 11.67 -13.63
N GLU A 317 10.16 12.93 -13.63
CA GLU A 317 11.51 13.31 -14.07
C GLU A 317 12.62 12.58 -13.30
N GLY A 318 12.46 12.39 -11.98
CA GLY A 318 13.46 11.69 -11.16
C GLY A 318 13.57 10.19 -11.51
N ILE A 319 12.46 9.55 -11.87
CA ILE A 319 12.48 8.18 -12.38
C ILE A 319 13.17 8.14 -13.75
N GLN A 320 12.92 9.15 -14.59
CA GLN A 320 13.58 9.24 -15.90
C GLN A 320 15.10 9.39 -15.77
N GLU A 321 15.57 10.25 -14.87
CA GLU A 321 17.00 10.46 -14.58
C GLU A 321 17.68 9.18 -14.05
N LEU A 322 17.03 8.46 -13.13
CA LEU A 322 17.60 7.25 -12.51
C LEU A 322 17.88 6.13 -13.51
N PHE A 323 17.08 6.00 -14.56
CA PHE A 323 17.13 4.88 -15.49
C PHE A 323 17.68 5.25 -16.88
N ARG A 324 17.62 6.52 -17.31
CA ARG A 324 18.14 6.95 -18.63
C ARG A 324 19.63 6.70 -18.80
N SER A 325 20.45 6.98 -17.79
CA SER A 325 21.91 6.89 -17.92
C SER A 325 22.42 5.44 -17.89
N GLY A 326 21.63 4.49 -17.38
CA GLY A 326 22.02 3.09 -17.22
C GLY A 326 21.37 2.12 -18.19
N ILE A 327 20.33 2.54 -18.93
CA ILE A 327 19.51 1.63 -19.75
C ILE A 327 19.27 2.26 -21.14
N PRO A 328 20.01 1.83 -22.19
CA PRO A 328 19.95 2.44 -23.53
C PRO A 328 18.58 2.46 -24.18
N SER A 329 17.71 1.49 -23.84
CA SER A 329 16.36 1.35 -24.39
C SER A 329 15.28 2.06 -23.57
N PHE A 330 15.63 2.64 -22.41
CA PHE A 330 14.68 3.30 -21.51
C PHE A 330 14.35 4.70 -22.04
N ARG A 331 13.11 4.89 -22.51
CA ARG A 331 12.63 6.14 -23.12
C ARG A 331 12.14 7.14 -22.07
N GLY A 332 11.84 6.68 -20.86
CA GLY A 332 11.34 7.51 -19.76
C GLY A 332 9.82 7.68 -19.77
N ASP A 333 9.12 6.95 -20.63
CA ASP A 333 7.65 6.96 -20.67
C ASP A 333 7.04 5.95 -19.69
N LEU A 334 7.85 5.16 -18.97
CA LEU A 334 7.41 4.12 -18.03
C LEU A 334 6.42 3.15 -18.66
N SER A 335 6.49 2.97 -19.97
CA SER A 335 5.74 1.97 -20.70
C SER A 335 6.20 0.56 -20.28
N TYR A 336 5.43 -0.43 -20.74
CA TYR A 336 5.85 -1.82 -20.61
C TYR A 336 7.26 -2.07 -21.19
N ASN A 337 7.64 -1.36 -22.26
CA ASN A 337 8.96 -1.48 -22.86
C ASN A 337 10.06 -0.90 -21.94
N ASP A 338 9.78 0.17 -21.20
CA ASP A 338 10.68 0.73 -20.20
C ASP A 338 10.84 -0.23 -18.99
N LEU A 339 9.74 -0.80 -18.50
CA LEU A 339 9.78 -1.82 -17.44
C LEU A 339 10.58 -3.05 -17.88
N GLN A 340 10.37 -3.48 -19.12
CA GLN A 340 11.13 -4.56 -19.72
C GLN A 340 12.61 -4.20 -19.84
N ALA A 341 12.95 -2.99 -20.29
CA ALA A 341 14.34 -2.55 -20.39
C ALA A 341 15.03 -2.49 -19.02
N VAL A 342 14.31 -2.10 -17.95
CA VAL A 342 14.80 -2.15 -16.56
C VAL A 342 15.03 -3.59 -16.10
N LEU A 343 14.09 -4.50 -16.37
CA LEU A 343 14.22 -5.93 -16.07
C LEU A 343 15.38 -6.58 -16.84
N ASP A 344 15.52 -6.25 -18.12
CA ASP A 344 16.54 -6.78 -19.03
C ASP A 344 17.96 -6.33 -18.64
N VAL A 345 18.12 -5.19 -17.97
CA VAL A 345 19.42 -4.75 -17.43
C VAL A 345 19.68 -5.33 -16.04
N ALA A 346 18.67 -5.38 -15.17
CA ALA A 346 18.82 -5.91 -13.81
C ALA A 346 19.09 -7.43 -13.76
N VAL A 347 18.54 -8.18 -14.73
CA VAL A 347 18.70 -9.64 -14.83
C VAL A 347 19.12 -10.01 -16.25
N SER A 348 20.07 -9.26 -16.82
CA SER A 348 20.50 -9.48 -18.20
C SER A 348 21.07 -10.89 -18.39
N PRO A 349 20.55 -11.71 -19.32
CA PRO A 349 21.15 -12.99 -19.66
C PRO A 349 22.57 -12.88 -20.21
N ALA A 350 22.97 -11.69 -20.68
CA ALA A 350 24.31 -11.39 -21.17
C ALA A 350 25.27 -10.91 -20.07
N ALA A 351 24.78 -10.63 -18.86
CA ALA A 351 25.63 -10.14 -17.78
C ALA A 351 26.64 -11.22 -17.34
N GLY A 352 27.91 -10.82 -17.27
CA GLY A 352 29.02 -11.68 -16.89
C GLY A 352 29.29 -11.70 -15.39
N LYS A 353 30.52 -12.08 -15.03
CA LYS A 353 30.99 -12.21 -13.64
C LYS A 353 31.05 -10.89 -12.89
N GLU A 354 31.14 -9.78 -13.61
CA GLU A 354 31.10 -8.42 -13.07
C GLU A 354 29.73 -8.00 -12.50
N SER A 355 28.68 -8.80 -12.73
CA SER A 355 27.35 -8.51 -12.19
C SER A 355 27.26 -8.79 -10.69
N PRO A 356 26.67 -7.89 -9.88
CA PRO A 356 26.37 -8.16 -8.48
C PRO A 356 25.49 -9.41 -8.27
N VAL A 357 24.68 -9.76 -9.27
CA VAL A 357 23.84 -10.96 -9.25
C VAL A 357 24.70 -12.24 -9.32
N TRP A 358 25.83 -12.19 -10.02
CA TRP A 358 26.78 -13.31 -10.06
C TRP A 358 27.34 -13.61 -8.68
N ASP A 359 27.75 -12.58 -7.94
CA ASP A 359 28.27 -12.72 -6.56
C ASP A 359 27.23 -13.33 -5.61
N VAL A 360 25.96 -12.93 -5.77
CA VAL A 360 24.84 -13.50 -5.01
C VAL A 360 24.68 -14.99 -5.33
N ILE A 361 24.71 -15.37 -6.61
CA ILE A 361 24.58 -16.77 -7.03
C ILE A 361 25.77 -17.60 -6.54
N GLU A 362 26.99 -17.10 -6.65
CA GLU A 362 28.17 -17.78 -6.11
C GLU A 362 28.09 -17.96 -4.59
N SER A 363 27.61 -16.94 -3.88
CA SER A 363 27.39 -17.02 -2.43
C SER A 363 26.35 -18.09 -2.10
N LEU A 364 25.23 -18.13 -2.83
CA LEU A 364 24.21 -19.17 -2.70
C LEU A 364 24.77 -20.57 -3.01
N LYS A 365 25.66 -20.71 -4.00
CA LYS A 365 26.34 -21.98 -4.31
C LYS A 365 27.26 -22.45 -3.19
N LYS A 366 27.98 -21.51 -2.56
CA LYS A 366 28.85 -21.78 -1.39
C LYS A 366 28.02 -22.09 -0.14
N GLY A 367 26.77 -21.64 -0.10
CA GLY A 367 25.88 -21.71 1.05
C GLY A 367 25.94 -20.40 1.83
N VAL A 368 24.79 -19.78 2.03
CA VAL A 368 24.63 -18.54 2.79
C VAL A 368 23.94 -18.86 4.10
N SER A 369 24.50 -18.38 5.20
CA SER A 369 23.83 -18.26 6.48
C SER A 369 23.86 -16.80 6.90
N TRP A 370 22.69 -16.22 7.10
CA TRP A 370 22.53 -14.81 7.43
C TRP A 370 21.57 -14.66 8.59
N HIS A 371 21.98 -13.91 9.62
CA HIS A 371 21.14 -13.58 10.76
C HIS A 371 21.22 -12.08 11.02
N LYS A 372 20.07 -11.43 11.16
CA LYS A 372 20.00 -10.02 11.51
C LYS A 372 18.85 -9.79 12.48
N THR A 373 19.18 -9.12 13.57
CA THR A 373 18.21 -8.59 14.53
C THR A 373 18.33 -7.08 14.57
N LYS A 374 17.17 -6.40 14.63
CA LYS A 374 17.10 -4.96 14.74
C LYS A 374 15.93 -4.56 15.62
N MET A 375 16.25 -3.81 16.68
CA MET A 375 15.26 -3.22 17.55
C MET A 375 15.05 -1.76 17.17
N PHE A 376 13.82 -1.29 17.31
CA PHE A 376 13.42 0.09 17.14
C PHE A 376 12.52 0.49 18.29
N LEU A 377 12.80 1.60 18.96
CA LEU A 377 11.78 2.35 19.67
C LEU A 377 11.01 3.18 18.63
N ILE A 378 9.76 2.81 18.36
CA ILE A 378 8.95 3.45 17.32
C ILE A 378 8.40 4.78 17.84
N PHE A 379 7.94 4.81 19.10
CA PHE A 379 7.68 6.06 19.80
C PHE A 379 7.85 5.91 21.31
N GLU A 380 8.27 7.02 21.91
CA GLU A 380 8.23 7.29 23.34
C GLU A 380 7.45 8.59 23.54
N VAL A 381 6.42 8.55 24.38
CA VAL A 381 5.67 9.75 24.75
C VAL A 381 5.58 9.78 26.27
N ARG A 382 6.04 10.88 26.87
CA ARG A 382 6.01 11.08 28.32
C ARG A 382 5.37 12.43 28.62
N TYR A 383 4.45 12.42 29.58
CA TYR A 383 3.87 13.62 30.17
C TYR A 383 4.07 13.53 31.67
N ILE A 384 4.74 14.54 32.25
CA ILE A 384 5.07 14.58 33.67
C ILE A 384 4.53 15.88 34.25
N GLN A 385 3.80 15.79 35.35
CA GLN A 385 3.25 16.95 36.05
C GLN A 385 3.30 16.73 37.57
N ALA A 386 3.59 17.78 38.34
CA ALA A 386 3.50 17.70 39.79
C ALA A 386 2.04 17.65 40.25
N THR A 387 1.74 16.75 41.19
CA THR A 387 0.47 16.72 41.92
C THR A 387 0.42 17.81 42.99
N THR A 388 -0.75 18.03 43.60
CA THR A 388 -0.92 19.00 44.70
C THR A 388 -0.08 18.69 45.94
N VAL A 389 0.34 17.44 46.12
CA VAL A 389 1.24 16.99 47.20
C VAL A 389 2.72 17.02 46.78
N GLY A 390 3.03 17.48 45.57
CA GLY A 390 4.40 17.62 45.06
C GLY A 390 4.97 16.37 44.39
N LEU A 391 4.27 15.24 44.40
CA LEU A 391 4.73 14.02 43.72
C LEU A 391 4.50 14.13 42.20
N PRO A 392 5.46 13.72 41.35
CA PRO A 392 5.29 13.70 39.90
C PRO A 392 4.35 12.57 39.45
N VAL A 393 3.24 12.93 38.81
CA VAL A 393 2.44 11.99 38.03
C VAL A 393 3.02 11.91 36.61
N GLU A 394 3.22 10.68 36.12
CA GLU A 394 3.71 10.38 34.78
C GLU A 394 2.64 9.61 34.00
N ILE A 395 2.37 10.05 32.77
CA ILE A 395 1.74 9.24 31.73
C ILE A 395 2.81 8.94 30.69
N SER A 396 3.19 7.68 30.56
CA SER A 396 4.20 7.27 29.58
C SER A 396 3.76 6.13 28.70
N LYS A 397 4.11 6.24 27.42
CA LYS A 397 3.80 5.27 26.37
C LYS A 397 5.08 4.90 25.66
N TYR A 398 5.39 3.61 25.64
CA TYR A 398 6.53 3.06 24.94
C TYR A 398 6.04 2.04 23.93
N TYR A 399 6.47 2.18 22.68
CA TYR A 399 6.19 1.21 21.63
C TYR A 399 7.49 0.77 20.98
N GLY A 400 7.93 -0.43 21.34
CA GLY A 400 9.14 -1.06 20.83
C GLY A 400 8.82 -2.13 19.80
N SER A 401 9.74 -2.32 18.85
CA SER A 401 9.69 -3.42 17.90
C SER A 401 11.06 -4.09 17.78
N LEU A 402 11.13 -5.39 18.10
CA LEU A 402 12.28 -6.24 17.83
C LEU A 402 11.98 -7.04 16.57
N ASN A 403 12.78 -6.86 15.52
CA ASN A 403 12.64 -7.56 14.25
C ASN A 403 13.84 -8.50 14.09
N GLY A 404 13.58 -9.75 13.75
CA GLY A 404 14.59 -10.78 13.57
C GLY A 404 14.35 -11.55 12.28
N ILE A 405 15.42 -11.77 11.53
CA ILE A 405 15.40 -12.60 10.33
C ILE A 405 16.65 -13.47 10.30
N SER A 406 16.44 -14.75 10.03
CA SER A 406 17.49 -15.75 9.86
C SER A 406 17.21 -16.51 8.58
N VAL A 407 18.21 -16.64 7.71
CA VAL A 407 18.10 -17.31 6.42
C VAL A 407 19.31 -18.21 6.25
N ASN A 408 19.06 -19.49 6.04
CA ASN A 408 20.01 -20.44 5.50
C ASN A 408 19.54 -20.81 4.09
N ALA A 409 20.42 -20.70 3.12
CA ALA A 409 20.11 -21.02 1.74
C ALA A 409 21.31 -21.60 1.01
N LYS A 410 21.08 -22.65 0.23
CA LYS A 410 22.10 -23.26 -0.62
C LYS A 410 21.52 -23.61 -1.98
N ALA A 411 22.18 -23.15 -3.04
CA ALA A 411 21.83 -23.47 -4.41
C ALA A 411 22.84 -24.45 -5.02
N ALA A 412 22.38 -25.33 -5.90
CA ALA A 412 23.24 -26.04 -6.83
C ALA A 412 22.72 -25.80 -8.25
N VAL A 413 23.64 -25.61 -9.19
CA VAL A 413 23.36 -25.30 -10.59
C VAL A 413 24.12 -26.29 -11.46
N SER A 414 23.41 -26.99 -12.33
CA SER A 414 23.98 -27.99 -13.25
C SER A 414 23.50 -27.74 -14.69
N PRO A 415 24.39 -27.58 -15.68
CA PRO A 415 25.85 -27.51 -15.56
C PRO A 415 26.33 -26.24 -14.83
N PRO A 416 27.58 -26.20 -14.30
CA PRO A 416 28.10 -25.03 -13.61
C PRO A 416 28.20 -23.81 -14.53
N LEU A 417 27.77 -22.65 -14.01
CA LEU A 417 27.94 -21.34 -14.65
C LEU A 417 29.41 -21.03 -14.95
N THR A 418 29.71 -20.60 -16.17
CA THR A 418 31.07 -20.33 -16.67
C THR A 418 31.32 -18.87 -17.06
N GLU A 419 30.42 -18.24 -17.82
CA GLU A 419 30.66 -16.91 -18.40
C GLU A 419 29.53 -15.90 -18.20
N HIS A 420 28.27 -16.26 -18.48
CA HIS A 420 27.14 -15.32 -18.45
C HIS A 420 25.90 -15.89 -17.76
N LEU A 421 25.09 -15.03 -17.13
CA LEU A 421 23.91 -15.42 -16.36
C LEU A 421 22.84 -16.14 -17.20
N GLY A 422 22.82 -15.93 -18.52
CA GLY A 422 21.91 -16.61 -19.44
C GLY A 422 22.04 -18.13 -19.45
N GLN A 423 23.17 -18.69 -19.00
CA GLN A 423 23.34 -20.13 -18.82
C GLN A 423 22.39 -20.71 -17.76
N LEU A 424 21.86 -19.88 -16.84
CA LEU A 424 20.81 -20.29 -15.90
C LEU A 424 19.54 -20.71 -16.62
N LEU A 425 19.20 -20.07 -17.74
CA LEU A 425 18.01 -20.40 -18.53
C LEU A 425 18.08 -21.81 -19.13
N THR A 426 19.29 -22.38 -19.22
CA THR A 426 19.54 -23.72 -19.73
C THR A 426 19.95 -24.72 -18.64
N SER A 427 19.98 -24.30 -17.37
CA SER A 427 20.49 -25.11 -16.26
C SER A 427 19.36 -25.64 -15.36
N ASP A 428 19.67 -26.74 -14.68
CA ASP A 428 18.89 -27.28 -13.57
C ASP A 428 19.37 -26.62 -12.28
N VAL A 429 18.46 -25.94 -11.58
CA VAL A 429 18.75 -25.25 -10.33
C VAL A 429 18.01 -25.94 -9.20
N THR A 430 18.74 -26.36 -8.17
CA THR A 430 18.14 -26.84 -6.92
C THR A 430 18.44 -25.85 -5.81
N LEU A 431 17.43 -25.42 -5.07
CA LEU A 431 17.57 -24.47 -3.95
C LEU A 431 17.01 -25.12 -2.70
N GLU A 432 17.81 -25.20 -1.65
CA GLU A 432 17.36 -25.55 -0.30
C GLU A 432 17.39 -24.29 0.55
N SER A 433 16.29 -24.00 1.26
CA SER A 433 16.27 -22.92 2.23
C SER A 433 15.49 -23.29 3.48
N ASP A 434 16.06 -22.91 4.62
CA ASP A 434 15.38 -22.87 5.90
C ASP A 434 15.66 -21.53 6.59
N GLY A 435 14.73 -21.10 7.41
CA GLY A 435 14.88 -19.81 8.07
C GLY A 435 13.69 -19.44 8.93
N PHE A 436 13.77 -18.22 9.42
CA PHE A 436 12.81 -17.65 10.34
C PHE A 436 12.70 -16.16 10.10
N VAL A 437 11.48 -15.65 10.02
CA VAL A 437 11.17 -14.23 10.13
C VAL A 437 10.26 -14.08 11.33
N GLY A 438 10.63 -13.16 12.23
CA GLY A 438 9.76 -12.80 13.32
C GLY A 438 9.94 -11.36 13.74
N TYR A 439 8.89 -10.83 14.34
CA TYR A 439 8.98 -9.58 15.08
C TYR A 439 8.18 -9.67 16.37
N SER A 440 8.62 -8.98 17.41
CA SER A 440 7.83 -8.70 18.61
C SER A 440 7.57 -7.21 18.67
N LYS A 441 6.30 -6.84 18.80
CA LYS A 441 5.89 -5.47 19.09
C LYS A 441 5.42 -5.40 20.53
N ASP A 442 6.06 -4.56 21.31
CA ASP A 442 5.84 -4.43 22.73
C ASP A 442 5.30 -3.02 23.02
N PHE A 443 4.13 -2.94 23.62
CA PHE A 443 3.47 -1.68 23.97
C PHE A 443 3.28 -1.61 25.48
N PHE A 444 3.80 -0.55 26.08
CA PHE A 444 3.67 -0.25 27.50
C PHE A 444 2.97 1.10 27.64
N LEU A 445 1.91 1.15 28.45
CA LEU A 445 1.30 2.40 28.90
C LEU A 445 1.31 2.43 30.41
N TYR A 446 2.04 3.37 30.99
CA TYR A 446 2.07 3.62 32.43
C TYR A 446 1.29 4.90 32.76
N TYR A 447 0.53 4.86 33.84
CA TYR A 447 -0.12 6.03 34.42
C TYR A 447 -0.08 5.97 35.95
N GLY A 448 0.65 6.88 36.57
CA GLY A 448 0.72 6.97 38.04
C GLY A 448 1.89 7.80 38.54
N ILE A 449 2.21 7.67 39.82
CA ILE A 449 3.33 8.37 40.46
C ILE A 449 4.65 7.69 40.05
N ASN A 450 5.62 8.46 39.57
CA ASN A 450 6.94 7.94 39.21
C ASN A 450 8.04 8.85 39.79
N THR A 451 8.72 8.39 40.83
CA THR A 451 9.79 9.12 41.51
C THR A 451 11.14 8.45 41.23
N GLU A 452 12.23 8.90 41.86
CA GLU A 452 13.51 8.17 41.82
C GLU A 452 13.53 6.95 42.75
N LEU A 453 12.63 6.91 43.73
CA LEU A 453 12.61 5.88 44.78
C LEU A 453 11.56 4.78 44.50
N PHE A 454 10.37 5.17 44.07
CA PHE A 454 9.26 4.25 43.83
C PHE A 454 8.39 4.68 42.66
N GLN A 455 7.72 3.68 42.09
CA GLN A 455 6.69 3.84 41.08
C GLN A 455 5.41 3.16 41.54
N SER A 456 4.28 3.87 41.46
CA SER A 456 2.97 3.35 41.87
C SER A 456 1.86 3.87 40.96
N GLY A 457 1.14 2.97 40.30
CA GLY A 457 0.16 3.34 39.28
C GLY A 457 -0.47 2.16 38.56
N THR A 458 -0.99 2.43 37.38
CA THR A 458 -1.54 1.43 36.45
C THR A 458 -0.61 1.26 35.26
N GLU A 459 -0.39 0.01 34.86
CA GLU A 459 0.42 -0.34 33.69
C GLU A 459 -0.35 -1.28 32.77
N VAL A 460 -0.53 -0.88 31.51
CA VAL A 460 -0.98 -1.77 30.43
C VAL A 460 0.25 -2.34 29.76
N LYS A 461 0.32 -3.67 29.70
CA LYS A 461 1.34 -4.40 28.91
C LYS A 461 0.66 -5.12 27.77
N ALA A 462 1.07 -4.84 26.54
CA ALA A 462 0.67 -5.59 25.37
C ALA A 462 1.89 -6.10 24.59
N LYS A 463 1.83 -7.36 24.15
CA LYS A 463 2.89 -8.02 23.38
C LYS A 463 2.29 -8.71 22.16
N ILE A 464 2.86 -8.42 21.00
CA ILE A 464 2.36 -8.87 19.70
C ILE A 464 3.51 -9.51 18.90
N PRO A 465 3.85 -10.79 19.17
CA PRO A 465 4.82 -11.51 18.37
C PRO A 465 4.20 -12.07 17.08
N LEU A 466 4.93 -11.95 15.98
CA LEU A 466 4.73 -12.69 14.73
C LEU A 466 5.94 -13.60 14.53
N ASN A 467 5.72 -14.88 14.27
CA ASN A 467 6.77 -15.89 14.08
C ASN A 467 6.45 -16.76 12.87
N ILE A 468 7.26 -16.68 11.81
CA ILE A 468 7.08 -17.44 10.57
C ILE A 468 8.37 -18.21 10.27
N PRO A 469 8.47 -19.47 10.71
CA PRO A 469 9.50 -20.37 10.24
C PRO A 469 9.19 -20.85 8.82
N TRP A 470 10.21 -21.05 7.99
CA TRP A 470 10.06 -21.77 6.72
C TRP A 470 11.16 -22.80 6.53
N ARG A 471 10.81 -23.82 5.76
CA ARG A 471 11.75 -24.78 5.21
C ARG A 471 11.19 -25.29 3.90
N PHE A 472 11.95 -25.20 2.83
CA PHE A 472 11.56 -25.73 1.53
C PHE A 472 12.76 -26.17 0.70
N SER A 473 12.49 -27.02 -0.27
CA SER A 473 13.41 -27.39 -1.33
C SER A 473 12.73 -27.12 -2.67
N ALA A 474 13.35 -26.32 -3.53
CA ALA A 474 12.85 -26.01 -4.86
C ALA A 474 13.76 -26.62 -5.93
N LYS A 475 13.16 -27.12 -7.02
CA LYS A 475 13.88 -27.52 -8.23
C LYS A 475 13.31 -26.78 -9.41
N ILE A 476 14.17 -26.10 -10.14
CA ILE A 476 13.80 -25.22 -11.25
C ILE A 476 14.52 -25.75 -12.48
N ASN A 477 13.75 -26.25 -13.44
CA ASN A 477 14.23 -26.71 -14.72
C ASN A 477 13.61 -25.83 -15.80
N ILE A 478 14.33 -24.78 -16.20
CA ILE A 478 13.84 -23.80 -17.18
C ILE A 478 13.68 -24.44 -18.58
N PRO A 479 14.61 -25.29 -19.08
CA PRO A 479 14.45 -25.97 -20.38
C PRO A 479 13.20 -26.84 -20.49
N LYS A 480 12.90 -27.63 -19.44
CA LYS A 480 11.70 -28.45 -19.36
C LYS A 480 10.47 -27.66 -18.89
N LYS A 481 10.65 -26.36 -18.57
CA LYS A 481 9.66 -25.47 -17.95
C LYS A 481 8.93 -26.14 -16.78
N LYS A 482 9.71 -26.84 -15.96
CA LYS A 482 9.25 -27.61 -14.80
C LYS A 482 9.76 -26.95 -13.53
N PHE A 483 8.86 -26.61 -12.64
CA PHE A 483 9.15 -25.98 -11.35
C PHE A 483 8.54 -26.82 -10.24
N GLU A 484 9.37 -27.25 -9.30
CA GLU A 484 8.97 -28.09 -8.18
C GLU A 484 9.30 -27.38 -6.88
N LEU A 485 8.38 -27.43 -5.90
CA LEU A 485 8.57 -26.89 -4.56
C LEU A 485 8.09 -27.93 -3.54
N ASP A 486 9.01 -28.43 -2.74
CA ASP A 486 8.76 -29.36 -1.64
C ASP A 486 8.78 -28.59 -0.31
N ILE A 487 7.69 -28.70 0.45
CA ILE A 487 7.57 -28.17 1.81
C ILE A 487 7.39 -29.36 2.77
N PRO A 488 8.23 -29.54 3.79
CA PRO A 488 8.05 -30.61 4.78
C PRO A 488 6.69 -30.53 5.49
N ALA A 489 6.11 -31.67 5.87
CA ALA A 489 4.87 -31.68 6.62
C ALA A 489 5.00 -30.97 7.98
N CYS A 490 3.91 -30.34 8.42
CA CYS A 490 3.85 -29.72 9.74
C CYS A 490 3.91 -30.80 10.82
N LYS A 491 4.96 -30.79 11.66
CA LYS A 491 5.15 -31.77 12.75
C LYS A 491 4.88 -31.22 14.14
N GLN A 492 4.93 -29.89 14.28
CA GLN A 492 4.82 -29.20 15.56
C GLN A 492 3.89 -28.02 15.40
N GLU A 493 3.09 -27.76 16.43
CA GLU A 493 2.29 -26.54 16.50
C GLU A 493 3.22 -25.33 16.68
N PHE A 494 2.94 -24.26 15.95
CA PHE A 494 3.60 -22.97 16.16
C PHE A 494 2.59 -21.82 16.03
N GLU A 495 2.80 -20.79 16.85
CA GLU A 495 2.01 -19.55 16.78
C GLU A 495 2.57 -18.66 15.66
N VAL A 496 1.73 -18.37 14.66
CA VAL A 496 2.07 -17.42 13.59
C VAL A 496 2.02 -16.00 14.13
N LEU A 497 0.93 -15.68 14.84
CA LEU A 497 0.67 -14.37 15.44
C LEU A 497 0.05 -14.61 16.80
N SER A 498 0.52 -13.94 17.84
CA SER A 498 -0.27 -13.79 19.06
C SER A 498 -0.34 -12.33 19.50
N VAL A 499 -1.42 -12.00 20.19
CA VAL A 499 -1.69 -10.69 20.79
C VAL A 499 -2.06 -10.99 22.23
N SER A 500 -1.22 -10.57 23.16
CA SER A 500 -1.49 -10.65 24.60
C SER A 500 -1.54 -9.24 25.17
N SER A 501 -2.54 -8.92 25.97
CA SER A 501 -2.64 -7.64 26.65
C SER A 501 -3.31 -7.80 28.01
N ASN A 502 -2.80 -7.10 29.02
CA ASN A 502 -3.43 -7.04 30.34
C ASN A 502 -3.12 -5.72 31.06
N VAL A 503 -3.94 -5.38 32.04
CA VAL A 503 -3.84 -4.15 32.84
C VAL A 503 -3.56 -4.51 34.29
N TYR A 504 -2.52 -3.90 34.84
CA TYR A 504 -2.02 -4.18 36.19
C TYR A 504 -2.03 -2.92 37.04
N ALA A 505 -2.42 -3.05 38.31
CA ALA A 505 -1.97 -2.13 39.35
C ALA A 505 -0.52 -2.51 39.72
N VAL A 506 0.39 -1.55 39.66
CA VAL A 506 1.83 -1.76 39.87
C VAL A 506 2.29 -0.88 41.04
N SER A 507 3.04 -1.48 41.95
CA SER A 507 3.80 -0.76 42.98
C SER A 507 5.18 -1.41 43.08
N ARG A 508 6.23 -0.63 42.84
CA ARG A 508 7.61 -1.13 42.86
C ARG A 508 8.60 -0.10 43.40
N ASN A 509 9.59 -0.60 44.14
CA ASN A 509 10.78 0.16 44.52
C ASN A 509 11.75 0.14 43.32
N ILE A 510 12.27 1.30 42.94
CA ILE A 510 13.16 1.45 41.77
C ILE A 510 14.56 0.89 42.06
N GLU A 511 15.01 0.95 43.32
CA GLU A 511 16.29 0.37 43.75
C GLU A 511 16.26 -1.17 43.81
N GLU A 512 15.06 -1.74 43.98
CA GLU A 512 14.81 -3.19 44.06
C GLU A 512 13.79 -3.65 43.01
N PRO A 513 14.11 -3.58 41.70
CA PRO A 513 13.15 -3.84 40.63
C PRO A 513 12.60 -5.27 40.61
N THR A 514 13.26 -6.22 41.29
CA THR A 514 12.82 -7.62 41.41
C THR A 514 11.72 -7.83 42.45
N MET A 515 11.40 -6.81 43.27
CA MET A 515 10.37 -6.85 44.31
C MET A 515 9.07 -6.16 43.88
N ASP A 516 8.83 -6.04 42.57
CA ASP A 516 7.64 -5.38 42.05
C ASP A 516 6.35 -6.14 42.40
N LYS A 517 5.35 -5.39 42.86
CA LYS A 517 4.00 -5.91 43.09
C LYS A 517 3.12 -5.53 41.91
N MET A 518 2.82 -6.50 41.06
CA MET A 518 1.90 -6.36 39.94
C MET A 518 0.63 -7.19 40.16
N THR A 519 -0.51 -6.52 40.31
CA THR A 519 -1.82 -7.16 40.50
C THR A 519 -2.71 -6.88 39.29
N PRO A 520 -3.23 -7.90 38.57
CA PRO A 520 -4.20 -7.67 37.50
C PRO A 520 -5.41 -6.88 38.03
N MET A 521 -5.82 -5.83 37.31
CA MET A 521 -6.97 -5.01 37.73
C MET A 521 -8.30 -5.75 37.64
N MET A 522 -8.38 -6.78 36.80
CA MET A 522 -9.51 -7.71 36.74
C MET A 522 -9.17 -8.97 37.54
N PRO A 523 -10.01 -9.39 38.51
CA PRO A 523 -9.79 -10.63 39.24
C PRO A 523 -9.79 -11.82 38.28
N LYS A 524 -8.93 -12.81 38.55
CA LYS A 524 -9.05 -14.13 37.93
C LYS A 524 -10.20 -14.83 38.67
N ASP A 525 -11.11 -15.51 37.99
CA ASP A 525 -12.33 -16.14 38.55
C ASP A 525 -12.07 -17.29 39.57
N ILE A 526 -10.92 -17.32 40.25
CA ILE A 526 -10.51 -18.39 41.19
C ILE A 526 -10.94 -18.06 42.63
N ASP A 527 -12.11 -17.45 42.84
CA ASP A 527 -12.68 -17.30 44.20
C ASP A 527 -14.20 -17.52 44.25
N SER A 528 -14.78 -18.18 43.24
CA SER A 528 -16.15 -18.70 43.31
C SER A 528 -16.14 -20.23 43.34
N ASN A 529 -15.35 -20.81 44.25
CA ASN A 529 -15.73 -22.07 44.88
C ASN A 529 -16.97 -21.78 45.72
N HIS A 530 -18.15 -21.81 45.10
CA HIS A 530 -19.35 -22.12 45.85
C HIS A 530 -19.16 -23.54 46.39
N GLU A 531 -18.64 -23.63 47.62
CA GLU A 531 -18.83 -24.81 48.46
C GLU A 531 -20.30 -25.18 48.36
N ILE A 532 -20.59 -26.36 47.83
CA ILE A 532 -21.92 -26.97 47.87
C ILE A 532 -22.15 -27.35 49.33
N VAL A 533 -22.51 -26.36 50.14
CA VAL A 533 -23.06 -26.57 51.47
C VAL A 533 -24.49 -27.02 51.25
N HIS A 534 -24.70 -28.33 51.21
CA HIS A 534 -26.01 -28.87 51.55
C HIS A 534 -26.34 -28.41 52.97
N MET A 535 -27.45 -27.70 53.20
CA MET A 535 -28.23 -27.75 54.45
C MET A 535 -29.63 -27.12 54.34
N ASP A 536 -30.52 -27.77 55.08
CA ASP A 536 -31.93 -27.56 55.49
C ASP A 536 -32.77 -26.33 55.06
N PRO A 537 -34.11 -26.48 54.87
CA PRO A 537 -34.99 -25.44 54.33
C PRO A 537 -35.40 -24.29 55.27
N SER A 538 -34.73 -24.06 56.41
CA SER A 538 -35.28 -23.21 57.46
C SER A 538 -34.32 -22.13 57.98
N VAL A 539 -33.82 -21.26 57.10
CA VAL A 539 -33.27 -19.95 57.50
C VAL A 539 -33.64 -18.87 56.47
N VAL A 540 -34.44 -17.89 56.90
CA VAL A 540 -34.70 -16.64 56.17
C VAL A 540 -33.47 -15.74 56.28
N ARG A 541 -32.90 -15.27 55.16
CA ARG A 541 -31.80 -14.30 55.12
C ARG A 541 -32.31 -12.85 55.07
N PRO A 542 -31.58 -11.86 55.63
CA PRO A 542 -31.88 -10.44 55.52
C PRO A 542 -31.60 -9.90 54.10
N GLU A 543 -32.38 -8.90 53.65
CA GLU A 543 -32.29 -8.22 52.34
C GLU A 543 -31.08 -7.27 52.20
N SER A 544 -29.91 -7.64 52.71
CA SER A 544 -28.69 -6.83 52.64
C SER A 544 -27.50 -7.71 52.30
N ASP A 545 -27.42 -8.16 51.04
CA ASP A 545 -26.20 -8.56 50.34
C ASP A 545 -26.54 -8.98 48.90
N GLN A 546 -27.20 -8.10 48.15
CA GLN A 546 -27.01 -8.11 46.70
C GLN A 546 -25.61 -7.54 46.43
N MET A 547 -24.57 -8.36 46.65
CA MET A 547 -23.30 -8.15 45.95
C MET A 547 -23.65 -8.00 44.47
N MET A 548 -23.30 -6.85 43.90
CA MET A 548 -23.36 -6.61 42.45
C MET A 548 -22.80 -7.85 41.74
N LYS A 549 -23.63 -8.59 41.01
CA LYS A 549 -23.12 -9.58 40.06
C LYS A 549 -22.20 -8.80 39.12
N THR A 550 -20.90 -9.06 39.21
CA THR A 550 -19.92 -8.49 38.31
C THR A 550 -20.32 -8.90 36.90
N ASN A 551 -20.67 -7.94 36.04
CA ASN A 551 -20.93 -8.19 34.62
C ASN A 551 -19.60 -8.49 33.92
N THR A 552 -18.98 -9.61 34.24
CA THR A 552 -17.74 -10.09 33.63
C THR A 552 -18.09 -10.80 32.33
N TRP A 553 -17.58 -10.28 31.22
CA TRP A 553 -17.68 -10.90 29.91
C TRP A 553 -16.40 -11.67 29.62
N HIS A 554 -16.51 -13.00 29.58
CA HIS A 554 -15.39 -13.92 29.35
C HIS A 554 -15.65 -14.89 28.18
N PRO A 555 -15.64 -14.40 26.92
CA PRO A 555 -15.72 -15.28 25.77
C PRO A 555 -14.39 -16.02 25.58
N LEU A 556 -14.49 -17.34 25.49
CA LEU A 556 -13.43 -18.21 25.00
C LEU A 556 -13.90 -18.79 23.66
N THR A 557 -13.12 -18.60 22.61
CA THR A 557 -13.45 -19.08 21.26
C THR A 557 -12.23 -19.74 20.65
N LYS A 558 -12.41 -20.95 20.12
CA LYS A 558 -11.42 -21.67 19.34
C LYS A 558 -12.08 -22.13 18.05
N MET A 559 -11.51 -21.73 16.92
CA MET A 559 -11.97 -22.11 15.58
C MET A 559 -10.79 -22.67 14.81
N CYS A 560 -10.94 -23.83 14.17
CA CYS A 560 -9.89 -24.43 13.36
C CYS A 560 -10.42 -24.76 11.96
N ALA A 561 -9.64 -24.41 10.94
CA ALA A 561 -9.82 -24.86 9.57
C ALA A 561 -8.74 -25.91 9.28
N GLU A 562 -9.15 -27.18 9.25
CA GLU A 562 -8.24 -28.33 9.14
C GLU A 562 -8.20 -28.87 7.71
N SER A 563 -6.99 -29.22 7.25
CA SER A 563 -6.80 -29.96 5.99
C SER A 563 -6.30 -31.36 6.27
N ASN A 564 -7.20 -32.34 6.15
CA ASN A 564 -6.86 -33.76 6.32
C ASN A 564 -5.89 -34.29 5.26
N ILE A 565 -5.90 -33.70 4.05
CA ILE A 565 -5.03 -34.11 2.92
C ILE A 565 -3.58 -33.72 3.20
N TYR A 566 -3.35 -32.48 3.66
CA TYR A 566 -1.99 -31.96 3.87
C TYR A 566 -1.49 -32.09 5.31
N GLY A 567 -2.31 -32.63 6.22
CA GLY A 567 -1.94 -32.88 7.62
C GLY A 567 -1.69 -31.62 8.43
N ALA A 568 -2.31 -30.49 8.07
CA ALA A 568 -2.12 -29.21 8.74
C ALA A 568 -3.45 -28.46 8.89
N GLY A 569 -3.59 -27.71 9.97
CA GLY A 569 -4.75 -26.88 10.26
C GLY A 569 -4.35 -25.49 10.70
N LEU A 570 -5.19 -24.51 10.36
CA LEU A 570 -5.08 -23.13 10.82
C LEU A 570 -6.11 -22.91 11.93
N CYS A 571 -5.63 -22.68 13.16
CA CYS A 571 -6.46 -22.46 14.33
C CYS A 571 -6.38 -20.99 14.78
N VAL A 572 -7.53 -20.45 15.17
CA VAL A 572 -7.66 -19.13 15.79
C VAL A 572 -8.22 -19.35 17.20
N GLU A 573 -7.47 -18.90 18.19
CA GLU A 573 -7.84 -18.94 19.60
C GLU A 573 -8.02 -17.50 20.10
N SER A 574 -9.09 -17.26 20.86
CA SER A 574 -9.41 -15.95 21.43
C SER A 574 -9.95 -16.14 22.84
N GLU A 575 -9.36 -15.43 23.79
CA GLU A 575 -9.78 -15.36 25.18
C GLU A 575 -9.81 -13.88 25.60
N LEU A 576 -11.00 -13.39 25.94
CA LEU A 576 -11.17 -12.03 26.45
C LEU A 576 -11.71 -12.11 27.88
N ARG A 577 -11.28 -11.22 28.76
CA ARG A 577 -11.88 -11.01 30.08
C ARG A 577 -12.09 -9.51 30.27
N ARG A 578 -13.33 -9.05 30.22
CA ARG A 578 -13.72 -7.63 30.29
C ARG A 578 -14.85 -7.42 31.29
N GLN A 579 -15.00 -6.18 31.76
CA GLN A 579 -16.20 -5.75 32.46
C GLN A 579 -17.17 -5.10 31.45
N TYR A 580 -18.43 -5.51 31.44
CA TYR A 580 -19.43 -5.11 30.43
C TYR A 580 -19.99 -3.71 30.71
N TYR A 581 -19.32 -2.66 30.21
CA TYR A 581 -19.81 -1.27 30.12
C TYR A 581 -19.31 -0.54 28.85
N HIS A 582 -19.03 -1.28 27.78
CA HIS A 582 -18.34 -0.75 26.59
C HIS A 582 -19.12 0.32 25.81
N GLU A 583 -20.45 0.35 25.91
CA GLU A 583 -21.30 1.36 25.27
C GLU A 583 -21.24 2.73 26.01
N GLU A 584 -20.91 2.75 27.30
CA GLU A 584 -20.88 3.98 28.12
C GLU A 584 -19.47 4.54 28.30
N TYR A 585 -18.44 3.68 28.37
CA TYR A 585 -17.04 4.10 28.63
C TYR A 585 -16.06 3.37 27.70
N PRO A 586 -15.65 3.97 26.57
CA PRO A 586 -14.84 3.30 25.56
C PRO A 586 -13.48 2.78 26.07
N LEU A 587 -12.90 3.40 27.10
CA LEU A 587 -11.64 2.94 27.72
C LEU A 587 -11.76 1.59 28.45
N TYR A 588 -12.96 1.22 28.91
CA TYR A 588 -13.19 -0.08 29.54
C TYR A 588 -12.95 -1.24 28.57
N TYR A 589 -13.01 -0.98 27.25
CA TYR A 589 -12.63 -1.96 26.24
C TYR A 589 -11.18 -2.45 26.42
N PHE A 590 -10.28 -1.61 26.93
CA PHE A 590 -8.88 -1.98 27.15
C PHE A 590 -8.64 -2.59 28.54
N LEU A 591 -9.58 -2.46 29.49
CA LEU A 591 -9.44 -2.98 30.85
C LEU A 591 -9.68 -4.50 30.91
N GLY A 592 -8.69 -5.25 31.41
CA GLY A 592 -8.74 -6.70 31.53
C GLY A 592 -7.81 -7.45 30.57
N TYR A 593 -8.03 -8.76 30.44
CA TYR A 593 -7.14 -9.67 29.73
C TYR A 593 -7.59 -9.88 28.28
N THR A 594 -6.63 -9.94 27.37
CA THR A 594 -6.83 -10.33 25.98
C THR A 594 -5.73 -11.26 25.57
N HIS A 595 -6.12 -12.40 25.03
CA HIS A 595 -5.25 -13.29 24.29
C HIS A 595 -5.93 -13.65 22.98
N PHE A 596 -5.26 -13.38 21.87
CA PHE A 596 -5.66 -13.81 20.55
C PHE A 596 -4.46 -14.46 19.90
N ALA A 597 -4.62 -15.65 19.34
CA ALA A 597 -3.54 -16.38 18.70
C ALA A 597 -4.02 -17.02 17.39
N VAL A 598 -3.18 -16.90 16.36
CA VAL A 598 -3.30 -17.63 15.10
C VAL A 598 -2.19 -18.66 15.08
N LYS A 599 -2.56 -19.93 15.00
CA LYS A 599 -1.65 -21.07 15.13
C LYS A 599 -1.76 -21.96 13.90
N VAL A 600 -0.63 -22.52 13.48
CA VAL A 600 -0.61 -23.65 12.55
C VAL A 600 -0.35 -24.89 13.38
N ALA A 601 -1.29 -25.82 13.36
CA ALA A 601 -1.23 -27.06 14.13
C ALA A 601 -1.17 -28.27 13.19
N PRO A 602 -0.43 -29.35 13.55
CA PRO A 602 -0.49 -30.60 12.82
C PRO A 602 -1.88 -31.24 12.99
N VAL A 603 -2.42 -31.78 11.91
CA VAL A 603 -3.70 -32.51 11.92
C VAL A 603 -3.39 -33.98 11.63
N GLN A 604 -3.93 -34.89 12.44
CA GLN A 604 -3.86 -36.32 12.14
C GLN A 604 -4.78 -36.62 10.95
N GLY A 605 -4.20 -36.56 9.75
CA GLY A 605 -4.86 -36.96 8.52
C GLY A 605 -5.13 -38.46 8.49
N LYS A 606 -5.97 -38.90 7.54
CA LYS A 606 -6.26 -40.33 7.33
C LYS A 606 -5.03 -41.12 6.86
N LYS A 607 -4.08 -40.44 6.23
CA LYS A 607 -2.83 -41.00 5.70
C LYS A 607 -1.62 -40.18 6.20
N PRO A 608 -0.45 -40.82 6.42
CA PRO A 608 0.77 -40.12 6.79
C PRO A 608 1.26 -39.22 5.65
N VAL A 609 1.63 -37.97 5.97
CA VAL A 609 2.18 -36.99 5.02
C VAL A 609 3.61 -36.67 5.40
N ASP A 610 4.55 -36.90 4.48
CA ASP A 610 5.97 -36.60 4.68
C ASP A 610 6.31 -35.18 4.21
N LYS A 611 5.75 -34.78 3.06
CA LYS A 611 5.94 -33.46 2.44
C LYS A 611 4.77 -33.07 1.55
N ILE A 612 4.61 -31.76 1.33
CA ILE A 612 3.71 -31.16 0.36
C ILE A 612 4.54 -30.80 -0.88
N HIS A 613 4.20 -31.39 -2.02
CA HIS A 613 4.86 -31.20 -3.30
C HIS A 613 4.00 -30.35 -4.22
N PHE A 614 4.53 -29.19 -4.60
CA PHE A 614 3.97 -28.36 -5.66
C PHE A 614 4.76 -28.58 -6.94
N GLU A 615 4.06 -28.79 -8.05
CA GLU A 615 4.67 -28.97 -9.38
C GLU A 615 3.95 -28.08 -10.38
N VAL A 616 4.71 -27.28 -11.13
CA VAL A 616 4.20 -26.49 -12.25
C VAL A 616 4.94 -26.91 -13.50
N ASN A 617 4.21 -27.41 -14.51
CA ASN A 617 4.76 -27.69 -15.82
C ASN A 617 4.11 -26.78 -16.85
N VAL A 618 4.91 -26.21 -17.75
CA VAL A 618 4.40 -25.41 -18.88
C VAL A 618 4.74 -26.12 -20.18
N SER A 619 3.75 -26.50 -20.98
CA SER A 619 3.98 -27.24 -22.23
C SER A 619 4.58 -26.32 -23.32
N PRO A 620 5.42 -26.85 -24.21
CA PRO A 620 5.88 -26.13 -25.40
C PRO A 620 4.73 -26.03 -26.42
N SER A 621 4.13 -24.85 -26.57
CA SER A 621 3.13 -24.62 -27.61
C SER A 621 3.74 -24.76 -29.02
N ARG A 622 3.01 -25.34 -29.99
CA ARG A 622 3.39 -25.43 -31.42
C ARG A 622 3.57 -24.07 -32.12
N HIS A 623 3.23 -22.98 -31.45
CA HIS A 623 3.72 -21.64 -31.78
C HIS A 623 4.77 -21.26 -30.73
N PRO A 624 6.00 -20.88 -31.12
CA PRO A 624 7.06 -20.50 -30.18
C PRO A 624 6.69 -19.16 -29.56
N THR A 625 5.75 -19.21 -28.63
CA THR A 625 5.47 -18.13 -27.70
C THR A 625 6.22 -18.45 -26.43
N SER A 626 7.25 -17.65 -26.13
CA SER A 626 7.96 -17.66 -24.84
C SER A 626 6.94 -17.65 -23.67
N ALA A 627 7.30 -18.15 -22.49
CA ALA A 627 6.44 -18.04 -21.30
C ALA A 627 6.01 -16.58 -21.06
N TYR A 628 6.90 -15.65 -21.40
CA TYR A 628 6.66 -14.22 -21.50
C TYR A 628 5.56 -13.86 -22.53
N GLN A 629 5.53 -14.46 -23.72
CA GLN A 629 4.44 -14.26 -24.68
C GLN A 629 3.12 -14.92 -24.26
N VAL A 630 3.11 -16.02 -23.49
CA VAL A 630 1.87 -16.58 -22.91
C VAL A 630 1.33 -15.67 -21.81
N LEU A 631 2.21 -15.15 -20.94
CA LEU A 631 1.88 -14.12 -19.97
C LEU A 631 1.44 -12.83 -20.65
N GLN A 632 2.08 -12.42 -21.74
CA GLN A 632 1.63 -11.32 -22.59
C GLN A 632 0.32 -11.67 -23.27
N THR A 633 0.03 -12.91 -23.64
CA THR A 633 -1.23 -13.28 -24.28
C THR A 633 -2.35 -13.25 -23.25
N LEU A 634 -2.14 -13.76 -22.03
CA LEU A 634 -3.07 -13.61 -20.92
C LEU A 634 -3.27 -12.13 -20.53
N ARG A 635 -2.18 -11.36 -20.52
CA ARG A 635 -2.20 -9.92 -20.26
C ARG A 635 -2.82 -9.14 -21.42
N LYS A 636 -2.64 -9.57 -22.66
CA LYS A 636 -3.23 -9.00 -23.88
C LYS A 636 -4.68 -9.40 -24.03
N LEU A 637 -5.09 -10.58 -23.57
CA LEU A 637 -6.49 -10.99 -23.44
C LEU A 637 -7.20 -10.17 -22.36
N SER A 638 -6.53 -9.98 -21.21
CA SER A 638 -6.96 -9.06 -20.18
C SER A 638 -7.03 -7.62 -20.69
N GLN A 639 -6.01 -7.16 -21.41
CA GLN A 639 -5.95 -5.80 -21.97
C GLN A 639 -6.89 -5.60 -23.15
N GLU A 640 -7.14 -6.60 -24.01
CA GLU A 640 -8.11 -6.56 -25.12
C GLU A 640 -9.54 -6.51 -24.55
N ALA A 641 -9.81 -7.27 -23.48
CA ALA A 641 -11.03 -7.14 -22.69
C ALA A 641 -11.16 -5.76 -22.02
N THR A 642 -10.05 -5.06 -21.78
CA THR A 642 -10.00 -3.70 -21.20
C THR A 642 -10.00 -2.58 -22.28
N GLN A 643 -9.47 -2.85 -23.48
CA GLN A 643 -9.31 -1.92 -24.61
C GLN A 643 -10.58 -1.79 -25.46
N GLN A 644 -11.54 -2.73 -25.33
CA GLN A 644 -12.88 -2.59 -25.93
C GLN A 644 -13.68 -1.39 -25.38
N VAL A 645 -13.15 -0.66 -24.40
CA VAL A 645 -13.71 0.61 -23.93
C VAL A 645 -13.21 1.81 -24.75
N HIS A 646 -12.19 1.65 -25.63
CA HIS A 646 -11.45 2.80 -26.18
C HIS A 646 -11.32 2.95 -27.72
N LEU A 647 -11.95 2.15 -28.57
CA LEU A 647 -11.81 2.32 -30.03
C LEU A 647 -13.12 2.20 -30.81
N SER A 648 -13.71 3.36 -31.12
CA SER A 648 -14.56 3.56 -32.31
C SER A 648 -14.43 5.01 -32.79
N SER A 649 -13.43 5.31 -33.61
CA SER A 649 -13.54 6.41 -34.59
C SER A 649 -13.64 5.77 -35.97
N ASP A 650 -14.79 5.94 -36.60
CA ASP A 650 -15.09 5.45 -37.93
C ASP A 650 -14.09 5.97 -38.98
N SER A 651 -13.63 5.08 -39.84
CA SER A 651 -13.20 5.41 -41.20
C SER A 651 -13.40 4.18 -42.07
N ALA A 652 -14.57 4.10 -42.71
CA ALA A 652 -14.83 3.14 -43.77
C ALA A 652 -13.88 3.44 -44.94
N SER A 653 -12.95 2.51 -45.22
CA SER A 653 -12.31 2.45 -46.54
C SER A 653 -12.78 1.18 -47.24
N SER A 654 -13.44 1.40 -48.38
CA SER A 654 -13.93 0.38 -49.27
C SER A 654 -12.75 -0.27 -49.99
N ALA A 655 -12.65 -1.59 -49.93
CA ALA A 655 -11.82 -2.36 -50.86
C ALA A 655 -12.68 -3.43 -51.52
N ARG A 656 -12.89 -3.21 -52.82
CA ARG A 656 -13.57 -4.05 -53.79
C ARG A 656 -13.06 -5.48 -53.74
N GLY A 657 -14.00 -6.41 -53.90
CA GLY A 657 -13.71 -7.82 -54.09
C GLY A 657 -12.76 -8.08 -55.26
N SER A 658 -11.88 -9.05 -55.05
CA SER A 658 -11.34 -9.87 -56.13
C SER A 658 -11.37 -11.31 -55.67
N ASN A 659 -12.22 -12.08 -56.34
CA ASN A 659 -12.18 -13.54 -56.31
C ASN A 659 -10.86 -13.99 -56.94
N HIS A 660 -10.00 -14.62 -56.16
CA HIS A 660 -9.05 -15.58 -56.70
C HIS A 660 -9.19 -16.90 -55.96
N SER A 661 -9.78 -17.85 -56.68
CA SER A 661 -9.76 -19.27 -56.38
C SER A 661 -8.31 -19.76 -56.26
N ARG A 662 -7.98 -20.36 -55.11
CA ARG A 662 -6.86 -21.30 -55.03
C ARG A 662 -7.36 -22.57 -54.34
N ARG A 663 -7.27 -23.65 -55.11
CA ARG A 663 -7.71 -25.01 -54.84
C ARG A 663 -6.66 -25.73 -53.97
N ASP A 664 -7.17 -26.67 -53.18
CA ASP A 664 -6.53 -27.83 -52.55
C ASP A 664 -5.44 -27.64 -51.49
N SER A 665 -5.71 -28.16 -50.28
CA SER A 665 -5.41 -29.58 -50.02
C SER A 665 -6.06 -30.06 -48.72
N THR A 666 -7.05 -30.94 -48.82
CA THR A 666 -7.40 -31.87 -47.74
C THR A 666 -6.29 -32.91 -47.60
N VAL A 667 -5.63 -32.95 -46.44
CA VAL A 667 -4.86 -34.11 -45.96
C VAL A 667 -5.16 -34.30 -44.47
N GLU A 668 -5.89 -35.38 -44.21
CA GLU A 668 -5.81 -36.34 -43.11
C GLU A 668 -5.38 -35.91 -41.69
N SER A 669 -6.28 -36.25 -40.75
CA SER A 669 -6.04 -37.04 -39.53
C SER A 669 -4.95 -36.58 -38.57
N LEU A 670 -5.36 -36.18 -37.36
CA LEU A 670 -5.30 -37.10 -36.21
C LEU A 670 -6.11 -36.48 -35.05
N ASP A 671 -6.93 -37.31 -34.42
CA ASP A 671 -7.36 -37.14 -33.02
C ASP A 671 -6.12 -36.83 -32.16
N SER A 672 -5.90 -35.56 -31.86
CA SER A 672 -5.00 -35.17 -30.78
C SER A 672 -5.85 -34.42 -29.75
N THR A 673 -6.04 -35.05 -28.59
CA THR A 673 -6.50 -34.36 -27.39
C THR A 673 -5.68 -33.07 -27.22
N PRO A 674 -6.31 -31.90 -27.00
CA PRO A 674 -5.58 -30.65 -26.87
C PRO A 674 -4.57 -30.78 -25.72
N GLU A 675 -3.29 -30.50 -26.00
CA GLU A 675 -2.24 -30.50 -24.97
C GLU A 675 -2.47 -29.33 -23.99
N ALA A 676 -2.39 -29.60 -22.69
CA ALA A 676 -2.53 -28.58 -21.66
C ALA A 676 -1.40 -27.54 -21.80
N LEU A 677 -1.73 -26.24 -21.77
CA LEU A 677 -0.77 -25.13 -21.78
C LEU A 677 0.13 -25.14 -20.54
N PHE A 678 -0.47 -25.37 -19.37
CA PHE A 678 0.27 -25.59 -18.13
C PHE A 678 -0.55 -26.45 -17.17
N THR A 679 0.16 -27.17 -16.32
CA THR A 679 -0.40 -27.98 -15.23
C THR A 679 0.18 -27.55 -13.90
N VAL A 680 -0.66 -27.55 -12.87
CA VAL A 680 -0.29 -27.21 -11.49
C VAL A 680 -0.78 -28.33 -10.58
N LYS A 681 0.15 -28.95 -9.86
CA LYS A 681 -0.16 -29.98 -8.87
C LYS A 681 0.18 -29.49 -7.48
N ALA A 682 -0.68 -29.79 -6.52
CA ALA A 682 -0.44 -29.64 -5.10
C ALA A 682 -0.76 -30.99 -4.45
N LEU A 683 0.29 -31.75 -4.08
CA LEU A 683 0.17 -33.14 -3.65
C LEU A 683 0.80 -33.33 -2.26
N ALA A 684 0.05 -33.94 -1.36
CA ALA A 684 0.58 -34.58 -0.17
C ALA A 684 1.29 -35.87 -0.58
N MET A 685 2.59 -35.95 -0.32
CA MET A 685 3.44 -37.09 -0.64
C MET A 685 3.76 -37.87 0.64
N SER A 686 3.76 -39.20 0.50
CA SER A 686 4.11 -40.16 1.55
C SER A 686 5.06 -41.20 0.98
N SER A 687 5.94 -41.72 1.82
CA SER A 687 6.82 -42.84 1.46
C SER A 687 6.09 -44.19 1.37
N SER A 688 4.95 -44.35 2.06
CA SER A 688 4.18 -45.60 2.13
C SER A 688 2.88 -45.60 1.33
N GLU A 689 2.33 -44.41 1.04
CA GLU A 689 1.00 -44.24 0.45
C GLU A 689 1.07 -43.53 -0.91
N LYS A 690 0.03 -43.72 -1.73
CA LYS A 690 -0.14 -42.94 -2.98
C LYS A 690 -0.38 -41.47 -2.67
N PRO A 691 0.07 -40.55 -3.54
CA PRO A 691 -0.12 -39.12 -3.34
C PRO A 691 -1.61 -38.74 -3.38
N GLU A 692 -1.99 -37.81 -2.52
CA GLU A 692 -3.33 -37.20 -2.49
C GLU A 692 -3.23 -35.68 -2.65
N GLY A 693 -4.23 -35.04 -3.23
CA GLY A 693 -4.18 -33.59 -3.43
C GLY A 693 -5.04 -33.12 -4.58
N TYR A 694 -4.53 -32.15 -5.33
CA TYR A 694 -5.23 -31.57 -6.48
C TYR A 694 -4.28 -31.39 -7.67
N ASP A 695 -4.81 -31.62 -8.86
CA ASP A 695 -4.17 -31.39 -10.14
C ASP A 695 -5.04 -30.44 -10.97
N ALA A 696 -4.46 -29.35 -11.46
CA ALA A 696 -5.14 -28.38 -12.29
C ALA A 696 -4.45 -28.31 -13.66
N ALA A 697 -5.23 -28.47 -14.73
CA ALA A 697 -4.76 -28.36 -16.11
C ALA A 697 -5.52 -27.26 -16.85
N MET A 698 -4.77 -26.41 -17.57
CA MET A 698 -5.32 -25.35 -18.40
C MET A 698 -5.12 -25.67 -19.88
N TYR A 699 -6.19 -25.64 -20.66
CA TYR A 699 -6.21 -25.84 -22.10
C TYR A 699 -6.62 -24.54 -22.79
N TYR A 700 -6.08 -24.30 -23.98
CA TYR A 700 -6.43 -23.14 -24.79
C TYR A 700 -6.44 -23.52 -26.26
N THR A 701 -7.53 -23.18 -26.93
CA THR A 701 -7.70 -23.39 -28.37
C THR A 701 -8.07 -22.07 -29.03
N HIS A 702 -7.43 -21.81 -30.16
CA HIS A 702 -7.64 -20.60 -30.95
C HIS A 702 -8.24 -20.98 -32.31
N GLU A 703 -9.50 -20.62 -32.51
CA GLU A 703 -10.16 -20.68 -33.81
C GLU A 703 -10.34 -19.26 -34.36
N ALA A 704 -10.46 -19.10 -35.68
CA ALA A 704 -10.27 -17.83 -36.40
C ALA A 704 -10.97 -16.58 -35.80
N ASN A 705 -12.09 -16.73 -35.08
CA ASN A 705 -12.81 -15.65 -34.40
C ASN A 705 -13.30 -16.00 -32.98
N VAL A 706 -12.91 -17.14 -32.43
CA VAL A 706 -13.35 -17.60 -31.10
C VAL A 706 -12.14 -18.08 -30.31
N LYS A 707 -11.93 -17.49 -29.14
CA LYS A 707 -10.87 -17.89 -28.20
C LYS A 707 -11.51 -18.72 -27.10
N ASN A 708 -11.17 -20.01 -27.05
CA ASN A 708 -11.69 -20.94 -26.07
C ASN A 708 -10.58 -21.31 -25.09
N SER A 709 -10.91 -21.33 -23.81
CA SER A 709 -10.01 -21.78 -22.76
C SER A 709 -10.77 -22.64 -21.77
N GLN A 710 -10.15 -23.72 -21.32
CA GLN A 710 -10.78 -24.68 -20.41
C GLN A 710 -9.81 -24.95 -19.26
N MET A 711 -10.26 -24.84 -18.03
CA MET A 711 -9.51 -25.19 -16.83
C MET A 711 -10.20 -26.37 -16.15
N ILE A 712 -9.46 -27.43 -15.86
CA ILE A 712 -9.96 -28.59 -15.13
C ILE A 712 -9.12 -28.75 -13.88
N VAL A 713 -9.76 -28.71 -12.70
CA VAL A 713 -9.15 -29.05 -11.42
C VAL A 713 -9.74 -30.38 -10.98
N SER A 714 -8.89 -31.38 -10.76
CA SER A 714 -9.26 -32.71 -10.30
C SER A 714 -8.65 -32.98 -8.94
N GLN A 715 -9.42 -33.62 -8.06
CA GLN A 715 -8.85 -34.20 -6.86
C GLN A 715 -8.05 -35.46 -7.24
N VAL A 716 -6.86 -35.61 -6.64
CA VAL A 716 -5.98 -36.76 -6.78
C VAL A 716 -6.11 -37.58 -5.50
N GLY A 717 -6.49 -38.86 -5.63
CA GLY A 717 -6.68 -39.78 -4.50
C GLY A 717 -7.47 -41.01 -4.92
N GLU A 718 -7.52 -42.04 -4.06
CA GLU A 718 -8.34 -43.22 -4.29
C GLU A 718 -9.83 -42.89 -4.06
N ASP A 719 -10.70 -43.41 -4.93
CA ASP A 719 -12.16 -43.23 -4.88
C ASP A 719 -12.66 -41.77 -4.90
N THR A 720 -11.86 -40.82 -5.39
CA THR A 720 -12.28 -39.42 -5.55
C THR A 720 -12.75 -39.15 -6.98
N ASN A 721 -13.97 -38.63 -7.14
CA ASN A 721 -14.50 -38.18 -8.43
C ASN A 721 -14.79 -36.66 -8.44
N TRP A 722 -14.28 -35.93 -7.44
CA TRP A 722 -14.47 -34.50 -7.36
C TRP A 722 -13.63 -33.79 -8.43
N LYS A 723 -14.30 -32.97 -9.26
CA LYS A 723 -13.69 -32.12 -10.27
C LYS A 723 -14.36 -30.76 -10.31
N MET A 724 -13.63 -29.77 -10.79
CA MET A 724 -14.13 -28.46 -11.18
C MET A 724 -13.69 -28.18 -12.62
N CYS A 725 -14.65 -27.90 -13.49
CA CYS A 725 -14.47 -27.61 -14.89
C CYS A 725 -14.89 -26.17 -15.12
N MET A 726 -14.01 -25.38 -15.74
CA MET A 726 -14.28 -24.00 -16.09
C MET A 726 -13.99 -23.80 -17.56
N ASP A 727 -15.03 -23.58 -18.34
CA ASP A 727 -14.95 -23.28 -19.76
C ASP A 727 -15.15 -21.79 -19.95
N THR A 728 -14.29 -21.15 -20.73
CA THR A 728 -14.43 -19.75 -21.13
C THR A 728 -14.36 -19.64 -22.64
N THR A 729 -15.29 -18.91 -23.22
CA THR A 729 -15.34 -18.66 -24.66
C THR A 729 -15.44 -17.15 -24.90
N VAL A 730 -14.61 -16.64 -25.80
CA VAL A 730 -14.65 -15.24 -26.23
C VAL A 730 -14.91 -15.25 -27.73
N SER A 731 -16.12 -14.85 -28.12
CA SER A 731 -16.57 -14.86 -29.51
C SER A 731 -16.57 -13.45 -30.08
N GLY A 732 -15.72 -13.20 -31.08
CA GLY A 732 -15.53 -11.88 -31.67
C GLY A 732 -15.06 -10.82 -30.66
N HIS A 733 -15.28 -9.53 -30.97
CA HIS A 733 -14.92 -8.41 -30.08
C HIS A 733 -16.09 -7.95 -29.20
N ALA A 734 -17.08 -8.81 -28.91
CA ALA A 734 -18.34 -8.36 -28.32
C ALA A 734 -18.97 -9.26 -27.25
N ARG A 735 -18.50 -10.51 -27.05
CA ARG A 735 -19.11 -11.44 -26.09
C ARG A 735 -18.09 -12.38 -25.46
N ALA A 736 -18.06 -12.40 -24.14
CA ALA A 736 -17.32 -13.35 -23.32
C ALA A 736 -18.30 -14.17 -22.47
N GLN A 737 -18.12 -15.47 -22.43
CA GLN A 737 -18.91 -16.38 -21.62
C GLN A 737 -17.98 -17.27 -20.81
N ALA A 738 -18.33 -17.51 -19.56
CA ALA A 738 -17.66 -18.47 -18.69
C ALA A 738 -18.72 -19.41 -18.11
N HIS A 739 -18.40 -20.70 -18.01
CA HIS A 739 -19.23 -21.72 -17.42
C HIS A 739 -18.37 -22.50 -16.44
N ILE A 740 -18.80 -22.57 -15.19
CA ILE A 740 -18.08 -23.19 -14.08
C ILE A 740 -18.99 -24.27 -13.50
N ALA A 741 -18.54 -25.51 -13.53
CA ALA A 741 -19.27 -26.64 -12.96
C ALA A 741 -18.36 -27.44 -12.04
N TRP A 742 -18.87 -27.93 -10.90
CA TRP A 742 -18.05 -28.63 -9.91
C TRP A 742 -18.82 -29.70 -9.13
N GLY A 743 -18.06 -30.54 -8.42
CA GLY A 743 -18.56 -31.69 -7.67
C GLY A 743 -18.19 -33.01 -8.34
N ALA A 744 -19.01 -34.04 -8.19
CA ALA A 744 -18.77 -35.32 -8.84
C ALA A 744 -18.76 -35.14 -10.37
N GLU A 745 -17.59 -35.35 -10.99
CA GLU A 745 -17.35 -35.21 -12.43
C GLU A 745 -17.86 -33.90 -13.05
N CYS A 746 -17.77 -32.79 -12.32
CA CYS A 746 -18.28 -31.46 -12.74
C CYS A 746 -19.81 -31.40 -12.98
N GLN A 747 -20.60 -32.28 -12.36
CA GLN A 747 -22.06 -32.34 -12.61
C GLN A 747 -22.94 -31.95 -11.42
N SER A 748 -22.38 -31.74 -10.23
CA SER A 748 -23.18 -31.53 -9.02
C SER A 748 -23.71 -30.10 -8.89
N TYR A 749 -22.90 -29.12 -9.29
CA TYR A 749 -23.17 -27.69 -9.18
C TYR A 749 -22.70 -26.98 -10.45
N GLU A 750 -23.40 -25.90 -10.81
CA GLU A 750 -23.14 -25.19 -12.06
C GLU A 750 -23.49 -23.70 -11.93
N MET A 751 -22.61 -22.87 -12.49
CA MET A 751 -22.78 -21.43 -12.62
C MET A 751 -22.26 -20.97 -13.98
N SER A 752 -22.97 -20.05 -14.62
CA SER A 752 -22.59 -19.43 -15.88
C SER A 752 -22.50 -17.91 -15.72
N MET A 753 -21.52 -17.33 -16.40
CA MET A 753 -21.30 -15.90 -16.47
C MET A 753 -21.26 -15.50 -17.94
N THR A 754 -21.92 -14.41 -18.30
CA THR A 754 -21.89 -13.86 -19.65
C THR A 754 -21.68 -12.36 -19.57
N ALA A 755 -20.66 -11.86 -20.28
CA ALA A 755 -20.44 -10.45 -20.51
C ALA A 755 -20.59 -10.17 -22.01
N ALA A 756 -21.37 -9.16 -22.38
CA ALA A 756 -21.57 -8.79 -23.77
C ALA A 756 -21.63 -7.27 -23.94
N THR A 757 -21.06 -6.78 -25.04
CA THR A 757 -21.22 -5.40 -25.48
C THR A 757 -22.42 -5.31 -26.43
N GLY A 758 -23.42 -4.51 -26.08
CA GLY A 758 -24.53 -4.15 -26.95
C GLY A 758 -24.19 -2.89 -27.75
N HIS A 759 -24.26 -2.99 -29.07
CA HIS A 759 -24.20 -1.85 -29.98
C HIS A 759 -25.38 -1.96 -30.96
N LEU A 760 -26.46 -1.23 -30.68
CA LEU A 760 -27.55 -1.03 -31.64
C LEU A 760 -27.26 0.28 -32.39
N PRO A 761 -27.47 0.35 -33.71
CA PRO A 761 -27.34 1.61 -34.46
C PRO A 761 -28.23 2.69 -33.82
N GLY A 762 -27.62 3.78 -33.32
CA GLY A 762 -28.31 4.87 -32.62
C GLY A 762 -28.47 4.71 -31.10
N ALA A 763 -27.94 3.66 -30.48
CA ALA A 763 -27.93 3.47 -29.03
C ALA A 763 -26.52 3.53 -28.43
N MET A 764 -26.41 4.00 -27.19
CA MET A 764 -25.12 4.14 -26.50
C MET A 764 -24.45 2.80 -26.21
N PRO A 765 -23.10 2.72 -26.24
CA PRO A 765 -22.36 1.52 -25.89
C PRO A 765 -22.79 0.99 -24.53
N THR A 766 -23.22 -0.27 -24.48
CA THR A 766 -23.73 -0.88 -23.26
C THR A 766 -22.95 -2.16 -22.96
N LEU A 767 -22.31 -2.23 -21.80
CA LEU A 767 -21.77 -3.49 -21.28
C LEU A 767 -22.82 -4.16 -20.41
N LYS A 768 -23.18 -5.41 -20.71
CA LYS A 768 -24.06 -6.23 -19.87
C LYS A 768 -23.29 -7.41 -19.34
N ALA A 769 -23.31 -7.60 -18.02
CA ALA A 769 -22.81 -8.78 -17.35
C ALA A 769 -23.98 -9.51 -16.68
N LYS A 770 -23.99 -10.83 -16.74
CA LYS A 770 -25.01 -11.67 -16.15
C LYS A 770 -24.34 -12.89 -15.53
N VAL A 771 -24.68 -13.18 -14.28
CA VAL A 771 -24.32 -14.41 -13.57
C VAL A 771 -25.60 -15.17 -13.30
N HIS A 772 -25.63 -16.44 -13.68
CA HIS A 772 -26.77 -17.33 -13.50
C HIS A 772 -26.30 -18.67 -12.93
N TRP A 773 -27.07 -19.27 -12.04
CA TRP A 773 -26.76 -20.59 -11.48
C TRP A 773 -28.01 -21.47 -11.43
N THR A 774 -27.84 -22.79 -11.59
CA THR A 774 -28.94 -23.76 -11.48
C THR A 774 -28.98 -24.37 -10.08
N ARG A 775 -27.81 -24.82 -9.60
CA ARG A 775 -27.62 -25.42 -8.28
C ARG A 775 -26.28 -25.00 -7.71
N ILE A 776 -26.29 -24.52 -6.46
CA ILE A 776 -25.11 -24.18 -5.67
C ILE A 776 -25.18 -24.84 -4.29
N PRO A 777 -24.03 -25.06 -3.61
CA PRO A 777 -24.02 -25.55 -2.23
C PRO A 777 -24.75 -24.59 -1.27
N GLU A 778 -25.38 -25.14 -0.23
CA GLU A 778 -26.10 -24.33 0.77
C GLU A 778 -25.19 -23.32 1.48
N SER A 779 -23.95 -23.72 1.76
CA SER A 779 -22.92 -22.83 2.31
C SER A 779 -22.64 -21.61 1.42
N LEU A 780 -22.59 -21.81 0.09
CA LEU A 780 -22.39 -20.71 -0.87
C LEU A 780 -23.63 -19.81 -0.94
N ALA A 781 -24.84 -20.39 -0.83
CA ALA A 781 -26.08 -19.62 -0.77
C ALA A 781 -26.19 -18.78 0.52
N GLU A 782 -25.71 -19.28 1.66
CA GLU A 782 -25.65 -18.53 2.92
C GLU A 782 -24.66 -17.36 2.86
N ILE A 783 -23.46 -17.59 2.30
CA ILE A 783 -22.49 -16.52 2.04
C ILE A 783 -23.09 -15.47 1.11
N GLY A 784 -23.76 -15.88 0.04
CA GLY A 784 -24.46 -14.98 -0.87
C GLY A 784 -25.48 -14.09 -0.16
N ARG A 785 -26.34 -14.66 0.68
CA ARG A 785 -27.32 -13.91 1.50
C ARG A 785 -26.64 -12.90 2.44
N ARG A 786 -25.50 -13.28 3.02
CA ARG A 786 -24.73 -12.40 3.90
C ARG A 786 -24.08 -11.25 3.13
N VAL A 787 -23.58 -11.48 1.92
CA VAL A 787 -23.05 -10.41 1.06
C VAL A 787 -24.19 -9.49 0.60
N GLU A 788 -25.33 -10.05 0.21
CA GLU A 788 -26.50 -9.30 -0.24
C GLU A 788 -27.01 -8.31 0.82
N SER A 789 -26.92 -8.64 2.12
CA SER A 789 -27.37 -7.75 3.19
C SER A 789 -26.51 -6.49 3.35
N TYR A 790 -25.26 -6.48 2.87
CA TYR A 790 -24.39 -5.29 2.89
C TYR A 790 -24.55 -4.38 1.66
N ILE A 791 -25.08 -4.89 0.55
CA ILE A 791 -25.18 -4.16 -0.72
C ILE A 791 -25.97 -2.85 -0.59
N PRO A 792 -27.13 -2.79 0.10
CA PRO A 792 -27.87 -1.54 0.25
C PRO A 792 -27.07 -0.46 0.98
N GLY A 793 -26.35 -0.84 2.04
CA GLY A 793 -25.52 0.09 2.81
C GLY A 793 -24.35 0.65 1.99
N ILE A 794 -23.64 -0.23 1.26
CA ILE A 794 -22.56 0.18 0.36
C ILE A 794 -23.12 1.02 -0.81
N GLY A 795 -24.26 0.63 -1.37
CA GLY A 795 -24.95 1.36 -2.43
C GLY A 795 -25.29 2.79 -2.00
N PHE A 796 -25.88 2.96 -0.82
CA PHE A 796 -26.18 4.27 -0.25
C PHE A 796 -24.93 5.14 -0.08
N LEU A 797 -23.85 4.58 0.51
CA LEU A 797 -22.57 5.27 0.65
C LEU A 797 -21.97 5.71 -0.70
N LEU A 798 -22.15 4.88 -1.73
CA LEU A 798 -21.70 5.16 -3.09
C LEU A 798 -22.73 5.96 -3.91
N GLY A 799 -23.82 6.46 -3.31
CA GLY A 799 -24.83 7.29 -3.97
C GLY A 799 -25.65 6.55 -5.04
N PHE A 800 -25.83 5.24 -4.89
CA PHE A 800 -26.78 4.45 -5.66
C PHE A 800 -28.17 4.57 -5.05
N ASN A 801 -29.17 4.62 -5.93
CA ASN A 801 -30.57 4.50 -5.56
C ASN A 801 -30.98 3.02 -5.55
N GLN A 802 -31.98 2.71 -4.73
CA GLN A 802 -32.56 1.37 -4.64
C GLN A 802 -34.03 1.42 -5.09
N GLU A 803 -34.41 0.46 -5.91
CA GLU A 803 -35.79 0.21 -6.33
C GLU A 803 -36.20 -1.21 -5.89
N PRO A 804 -37.32 -1.37 -5.16
CA PRO A 804 -37.87 -2.68 -4.84
C PRO A 804 -38.45 -3.30 -6.13
N GLU A 805 -37.72 -4.25 -6.71
CA GLU A 805 -38.03 -4.92 -7.97
C GLU A 805 -37.69 -6.41 -7.82
N ARG A 806 -38.67 -7.31 -8.02
CA ARG A 806 -38.44 -8.76 -7.99
C ARG A 806 -37.85 -9.22 -9.33
N ASN A 807 -36.58 -9.60 -9.32
CA ASN A 807 -35.87 -10.13 -10.47
C ASN A 807 -35.82 -11.68 -10.42
N ALA A 808 -35.10 -12.30 -11.35
CA ALA A 808 -34.91 -13.75 -11.39
C ALA A 808 -34.13 -14.24 -10.16
N LYS A 809 -34.65 -15.28 -9.48
CA LYS A 809 -34.13 -15.75 -8.19
C LYS A 809 -32.71 -16.31 -8.20
N GLN A 810 -32.29 -16.87 -9.33
CA GLN A 810 -30.97 -17.50 -9.49
C GLN A 810 -30.12 -16.75 -10.50
N GLU A 811 -30.23 -15.43 -10.49
CA GLU A 811 -29.56 -14.57 -11.46
C GLU A 811 -29.22 -13.21 -10.82
N VAL A 812 -28.03 -12.72 -11.12
CA VAL A 812 -27.64 -11.34 -10.90
C VAL A 812 -27.21 -10.77 -12.25
N SER A 813 -27.69 -9.59 -12.60
CA SER A 813 -27.27 -8.92 -13.82
C SER A 813 -26.87 -7.48 -13.57
N ALA A 814 -25.87 -7.02 -14.28
CA ALA A 814 -25.41 -5.64 -14.26
C ALA A 814 -25.36 -5.10 -15.69
N SER A 815 -25.75 -3.84 -15.86
CA SER A 815 -25.60 -3.11 -17.11
C SER A 815 -24.92 -1.77 -16.84
N VAL A 816 -23.90 -1.48 -17.63
CA VAL A 816 -23.20 -0.20 -17.65
C VAL A 816 -23.42 0.42 -19.02
N VAL A 817 -24.04 1.57 -19.08
CA VAL A 817 -24.30 2.31 -20.32
C VAL A 817 -23.43 3.56 -20.32
N ALA A 818 -22.69 3.81 -21.39
CA ALA A 818 -22.02 5.10 -21.57
C ALA A 818 -23.08 6.18 -21.83
N ALA A 819 -23.49 6.91 -20.79
CA ALA A 819 -24.51 7.96 -20.93
C ALA A 819 -23.97 9.20 -21.66
N SER A 820 -22.65 9.43 -21.60
CA SER A 820 -21.92 10.41 -22.41
C SER A 820 -20.44 9.99 -22.53
N ALA A 821 -19.61 10.79 -23.21
CA ALA A 821 -18.14 10.56 -23.28
C ALA A 821 -17.48 10.43 -21.89
N ASP A 822 -18.06 11.09 -20.87
CA ASP A 822 -17.46 11.19 -19.53
C ASP A 822 -18.34 10.60 -18.41
N SER A 823 -19.45 9.95 -18.74
CA SER A 823 -20.40 9.46 -17.74
C SER A 823 -21.01 8.11 -18.05
N LEU A 824 -21.21 7.32 -17.00
CA LEU A 824 -21.77 5.97 -17.03
C LEU A 824 -23.08 5.90 -16.24
N ASP A 825 -24.06 5.20 -16.78
CA ASP A 825 -25.23 4.75 -16.04
C ASP A 825 -25.03 3.29 -15.64
N VAL A 826 -25.02 3.01 -14.35
CA VAL A 826 -24.85 1.67 -13.79
C VAL A 826 -26.18 1.19 -13.21
N LYS A 827 -26.63 0.00 -13.60
CA LYS A 827 -27.81 -0.68 -13.04
C LYS A 827 -27.44 -2.11 -12.69
N ILE A 828 -27.73 -2.54 -11.47
CA ILE A 828 -27.50 -3.90 -10.96
C ILE A 828 -28.84 -4.44 -10.49
N ARG A 829 -29.22 -5.62 -10.98
CA ARG A 829 -30.47 -6.33 -10.64
C ARG A 829 -30.11 -7.53 -9.78
N LEU A 830 -30.61 -7.51 -8.55
CA LEU A 830 -30.50 -8.60 -7.58
C LEU A 830 -31.87 -9.28 -7.45
N PRO A 831 -31.95 -10.53 -6.94
CA PRO A 831 -33.21 -11.27 -6.87
C PRO A 831 -34.40 -10.49 -6.27
N GLU A 832 -34.17 -9.77 -5.17
CA GLU A 832 -35.26 -9.09 -4.43
C GLU A 832 -35.36 -7.58 -4.68
N TYR A 833 -34.32 -6.95 -5.25
CA TYR A 833 -34.30 -5.51 -5.52
C TYR A 833 -33.29 -5.13 -6.60
N THR A 834 -33.38 -3.89 -7.07
CA THR A 834 -32.48 -3.32 -8.07
C THR A 834 -31.77 -2.11 -7.48
N VAL A 835 -30.47 -1.97 -7.73
CA VAL A 835 -29.71 -0.74 -7.40
C VAL A 835 -29.19 -0.09 -8.67
N TYR A 836 -29.22 1.24 -8.73
CA TYR A 836 -28.76 1.97 -9.90
C TYR A 836 -28.22 3.34 -9.57
N ARG A 837 -27.36 3.84 -10.46
CA ARG A 837 -26.81 5.19 -10.39
C ARG A 837 -26.63 5.72 -11.80
N LYS A 838 -27.12 6.93 -12.04
CA LYS A 838 -26.97 7.63 -13.32
C LYS A 838 -25.83 8.63 -13.25
N ALA A 839 -25.23 8.95 -14.41
CA ALA A 839 -24.20 9.95 -14.58
C ALA A 839 -22.97 9.77 -13.66
N MET A 840 -22.53 8.53 -13.46
CA MET A 840 -21.32 8.20 -12.72
C MET A 840 -20.07 8.64 -13.52
N PRO A 841 -19.14 9.45 -12.98
CA PRO A 841 -17.99 9.94 -13.73
C PRO A 841 -17.01 8.82 -14.15
N PHE A 842 -16.56 8.81 -15.40
CA PHE A 842 -15.63 7.81 -15.92
C PHE A 842 -14.15 8.15 -15.59
N PRO A 843 -13.32 7.19 -15.13
CA PRO A 843 -11.95 7.47 -14.66
C PRO A 843 -10.83 7.51 -15.73
N LEU A 844 -11.09 7.27 -17.03
CA LEU A 844 -10.04 7.19 -18.09
C LEU A 844 -10.29 8.12 -19.31
N PRO A 845 -9.23 8.66 -19.96
CA PRO A 845 -9.36 9.64 -21.05
C PRO A 845 -9.89 9.08 -22.37
N PRO A 846 -10.86 9.74 -23.05
CA PRO A 846 -10.97 9.56 -24.48
C PRO A 846 -9.67 10.05 -25.14
N ALA A 847 -9.05 9.24 -25.98
CA ALA A 847 -7.93 9.68 -26.80
C ALA A 847 -8.41 10.83 -27.70
N THR A 848 -7.84 12.03 -27.54
CA THR A 848 -8.10 13.15 -28.44
C THR A 848 -7.53 12.84 -29.81
N SER A 849 -8.40 12.71 -30.80
CA SER A 849 -8.10 12.42 -32.21
C SER A 849 -7.43 13.57 -32.99
N ASP A 850 -6.98 14.64 -32.32
CA ASP A 850 -6.61 15.90 -32.99
C ASP A 850 -5.10 16.08 -33.31
N GLU A 851 -4.23 15.10 -33.02
CA GLU A 851 -2.82 15.15 -33.46
C GLU A 851 -2.48 14.26 -34.67
N VAL A 852 -3.45 13.54 -35.26
CA VAL A 852 -3.21 12.71 -36.47
C VAL A 852 -3.59 13.43 -37.77
N GLN A 853 -4.25 14.58 -37.73
CA GLN A 853 -4.72 15.30 -38.94
C GLN A 853 -3.91 16.53 -39.37
N ARG A 854 -2.76 16.84 -38.72
CA ARG A 854 -1.82 17.89 -39.18
C ARG A 854 -0.51 17.38 -39.78
N GLY A 855 -0.45 16.11 -40.18
CA GLY A 855 0.72 15.50 -40.82
C GLY A 855 0.55 15.05 -42.28
N THR A 856 -0.62 15.28 -42.89
CA THR A 856 -0.93 14.73 -44.23
C THR A 856 -1.78 15.68 -45.07
N THR A 857 -1.25 16.86 -45.35
CA THR A 857 -1.54 17.52 -46.63
C THR A 857 -0.26 18.12 -47.21
N ASN A 858 0.00 17.75 -48.46
CA ASN A 858 1.05 18.23 -49.36
C ASN A 858 2.45 17.70 -49.13
N THR A 859 2.81 16.62 -49.85
CA THR A 859 3.93 16.64 -50.82
C THR A 859 4.07 15.28 -51.51
N THR A 860 3.50 15.18 -52.71
CA THR A 860 4.06 14.31 -53.77
C THR A 860 3.97 15.06 -55.08
N ARG A 861 5.06 15.75 -55.45
CA ARG A 861 5.80 15.50 -56.70
C ARG A 861 6.89 16.56 -56.92
N ASP A 862 7.96 16.08 -57.53
CA ASP A 862 9.07 16.80 -58.16
C ASP A 862 10.03 17.48 -57.17
N GLY A 863 11.35 17.30 -57.21
CA GLY A 863 12.27 16.70 -58.17
C GLY A 863 13.66 17.25 -57.82
N LEU A 864 14.70 16.45 -58.05
CA LEU A 864 16.11 16.84 -58.26
C LEU A 864 16.77 17.96 -57.42
N GLY A 865 17.94 17.63 -56.86
CA GLY A 865 19.14 18.42 -57.16
C GLY A 865 19.93 18.98 -55.97
N HIS A 866 21.14 18.44 -55.81
CA HIS A 866 22.40 19.10 -55.42
C HIS A 866 22.44 20.03 -54.20
N ALA A 867 23.08 19.58 -53.13
CA ALA A 867 24.51 19.79 -52.80
C ALA A 867 24.77 19.37 -51.35
#